data_AF-A0A972KCG7-F1
#
_entry.id   AF-A0A972KCG7-F1
#
_cell.length_a   1.000
_cell.length_b   1.000
_cell.length_c   1.000
_cell.angle_alpha   90.00
_cell.angle_beta   90.00
_cell.angle_gamma   90.00
#
_symmetry.space_group_name_H-M   'P 1'
#
loop_
_entity.id
_entity.type
_entity.pdbx_description
1 polymer ?
#
loop_
_entity_poly.entity_id
_entity_poly.type
_entity_poly.pdbx_seq_one_letter_code
_entity_poly.pdbx_strand_id
1 'polypeptide(L)'
;MTAAQTKQPNKLNDQLDWILDILRGNDDAFVVSTGELPDGHVEIDRFTVYPSIREPRLLVSGGSNRVRHSVLQRSAERSGKLGSIARRVSAQAALIGADQLALGPDVIISRPHSDHALPDGSTPTTLREHLEAAIDGHELCIGVTVGPLRPNRKPVLQLMDHSGQLVAYAKVGWDDSTRAMVDHEVAALDKLPRLQHVAAPKVLHSGHWRGLSVLVTAPVVHDGPADASTSLLLDAARDIAAMTTPATAALRSAEWTKVQRRRIADLGPVATDLAVVFERCIELHGDRRLVFGSSHGDWAPWNMRRVGHRLGVWDWERSRNDAPIGLDIIHYNFQEAFHASGQSVADGIDAVRQAVPALLTELGVAGEDHELIAVLYLVELTLRFGETSIADDTTLANTRADLVVELEYLVPRVGDPTEDRRLDRHPATPGKSRVFTRRMLGGPGVPAPARQLIKSSAKAVGRATASHRVLPNTYIVGGQRCGTTSLFRYLTQNRSVTGPTLEKGVHYYDTNYERGADWYRSHFPTRRAVRLAKRYNGVEQSVVEASPYYLFHPFIPARIHDLTPDARVLVLVRDPVGRALSHHNHEVKRGFENLDFGAAIEAESDRMRGEIDRLASEPGYVSYAHQHHSYVGRGQYAEQIRRYDKLFGQQNVKVVRTQDLEVDPRTTVDSILRFLGIPLMGKVSFPHYNARQYSSMDPGLKQQLTDTFAESDAWVADRLGLDELWR
;
A
#
# COMPACT_ATOMS: atom_id res chain seq x y z
N MET A 1 -35.45 -1.82 -37.64
CA MET A 1 -35.16 -0.70 -38.57
C MET A 1 -33.95 0.05 -38.01
N THR A 2 -33.07 0.54 -38.87
CA THR A 2 -31.90 1.36 -38.49
C THR A 2 -32.20 2.86 -38.66
N ALA A 3 -31.32 3.70 -38.11
CA ALA A 3 -31.41 5.16 -38.03
C ALA A 3 -32.52 5.70 -37.08
N ALA A 4 -32.36 6.88 -36.49
CA ALA A 4 -31.27 7.85 -36.64
C ALA A 4 -30.40 8.00 -35.37
N GLN A 5 -29.08 8.06 -35.56
CA GLN A 5 -28.21 8.77 -34.62
C GLN A 5 -28.41 10.27 -34.86
N THR A 6 -29.03 10.98 -33.94
CA THR A 6 -28.99 12.44 -33.91
C THR A 6 -27.55 12.88 -33.70
N LYS A 7 -26.95 13.55 -34.70
CA LYS A 7 -25.61 14.13 -34.57
C LYS A 7 -25.63 15.17 -33.44
N GLN A 8 -24.81 14.98 -32.42
CA GLN A 8 -24.45 16.08 -31.53
C GLN A 8 -23.73 17.18 -32.33
N PRO A 9 -24.00 18.47 -32.08
CA PRO A 9 -23.32 19.55 -32.78
C PRO A 9 -21.85 19.63 -32.37
N ASN A 10 -20.96 19.75 -33.35
CA ASN A 10 -19.57 20.22 -33.30
C ASN A 10 -18.83 20.12 -31.94
N LYS A 11 -18.58 18.90 -31.45
CA LYS A 11 -17.66 18.66 -30.34
C LYS A 11 -16.23 19.06 -30.76
N LEU A 12 -15.58 20.00 -30.06
CA LEU A 12 -14.27 20.53 -30.46
C LEU A 12 -13.13 19.68 -29.89
N ASN A 13 -13.14 19.48 -28.57
CA ASN A 13 -12.23 18.64 -27.80
C ASN A 13 -12.78 18.54 -26.37
N ASP A 14 -12.96 17.33 -25.84
CA ASP A 14 -13.51 17.07 -24.51
C ASP A 14 -12.95 17.93 -23.36
N GLN A 15 -11.67 18.32 -23.40
CA GLN A 15 -11.04 19.17 -22.38
C GLN A 15 -11.20 20.67 -22.62
N LEU A 16 -11.48 21.07 -23.85
CA LEU A 16 -11.79 22.44 -24.23
C LEU A 16 -13.26 22.73 -23.95
N ASP A 17 -14.14 21.85 -24.42
CA ASP A 17 -15.59 21.92 -24.24
C ASP A 17 -15.92 22.02 -22.74
N TRP A 18 -15.37 21.13 -21.90
CA TRP A 18 -15.49 21.16 -20.43
C TRP A 18 -15.06 22.49 -19.77
N ILE A 19 -14.05 23.19 -20.30
CA ILE A 19 -13.63 24.50 -19.76
C ILE A 19 -14.61 25.60 -20.17
N LEU A 20 -15.05 25.58 -21.43
CA LEU A 20 -15.99 26.57 -21.97
C LEU A 20 -17.37 26.46 -21.33
N ASP A 21 -17.82 25.22 -21.08
CA ASP A 21 -19.03 24.90 -20.32
C ASP A 21 -18.99 25.48 -18.91
N ILE A 22 -17.87 25.35 -18.20
CA ILE A 22 -17.66 25.99 -16.88
C ILE A 22 -17.65 27.52 -16.99
N LEU A 23 -17.00 28.10 -18.00
CA LEU A 23 -16.92 29.56 -18.20
C LEU A 23 -18.28 30.20 -18.54
N ARG A 24 -19.14 29.49 -19.28
CA ARG A 24 -20.55 29.88 -19.55
C ARG A 24 -21.53 29.46 -18.45
N GLY A 25 -21.09 28.67 -17.48
CA GLY A 25 -21.89 28.22 -16.34
C GLY A 25 -22.97 27.20 -16.71
N ASN A 26 -22.70 26.34 -17.70
CA ASN A 26 -23.61 25.32 -18.25
C ASN A 26 -24.96 25.88 -18.74
N ASP A 27 -24.97 27.12 -19.22
CA ASP A 27 -26.17 27.81 -19.72
C ASP A 27 -26.17 27.87 -21.25
N ASP A 28 -27.21 27.30 -21.86
CA ASP A 28 -27.39 27.23 -23.30
C ASP A 28 -27.85 28.55 -23.94
N ALA A 29 -28.12 29.60 -23.14
CA ALA A 29 -28.20 30.97 -23.64
C ALA A 29 -26.85 31.47 -24.22
N PHE A 30 -25.74 30.84 -23.84
CA PHE A 30 -24.40 31.10 -24.37
C PHE A 30 -23.96 30.02 -25.37
N VAL A 31 -23.66 30.44 -26.59
CA VAL A 31 -23.27 29.58 -27.71
C VAL A 31 -21.76 29.69 -27.98
N VAL A 32 -21.11 28.52 -28.08
CA VAL A 32 -19.69 28.38 -28.44
C VAL A 32 -19.55 28.26 -29.96
N SER A 33 -18.59 28.99 -30.52
CA SER A 33 -18.29 29.07 -31.96
C SER A 33 -16.78 29.23 -32.20
N THR A 34 -16.32 29.16 -33.45
CA THR A 34 -14.89 29.23 -33.79
C THR A 34 -14.61 30.17 -34.97
N GLY A 35 -13.63 31.06 -34.80
CA GLY A 35 -13.20 32.03 -35.82
C GLY A 35 -14.13 33.24 -35.97
N GLU A 36 -15.36 32.98 -36.46
CA GLU A 36 -16.37 33.99 -36.78
C GLU A 36 -17.53 33.97 -35.77
N LEU A 37 -18.08 35.16 -35.49
CA LEU A 37 -19.24 35.34 -34.60
C LEU A 37 -20.52 34.94 -35.36
N PRO A 38 -21.45 34.15 -34.78
CA PRO A 38 -22.69 33.79 -35.46
C PRO A 38 -23.59 35.00 -35.79
N ASP A 39 -24.31 34.92 -36.92
CA ASP A 39 -25.28 35.95 -37.32
C ASP A 39 -26.33 36.19 -36.22
N GLY A 40 -26.57 37.46 -35.88
CA GLY A 40 -27.53 37.84 -34.84
C GLY A 40 -27.08 37.54 -33.41
N HIS A 41 -25.80 37.28 -33.17
CA HIS A 41 -25.23 37.16 -31.83
C HIS A 41 -24.42 38.40 -31.41
N VAL A 42 -24.17 38.52 -30.10
CA VAL A 42 -23.24 39.47 -29.48
C VAL A 42 -22.06 38.68 -28.92
N GLU A 43 -20.84 39.09 -29.25
CA GLU A 43 -19.61 38.54 -28.68
C GLU A 43 -19.52 38.90 -27.19
N ILE A 44 -19.21 37.90 -26.34
CA ILE A 44 -18.98 38.10 -24.91
C ILE A 44 -17.51 37.80 -24.59
N ASP A 45 -17.03 36.63 -25.02
CA ASP A 45 -15.66 36.18 -24.81
C ASP A 45 -15.05 35.66 -26.11
N ARG A 46 -13.79 36.03 -26.37
CA ARG A 46 -12.93 35.43 -27.41
C ARG A 46 -11.67 34.88 -26.76
N PHE A 47 -11.35 33.62 -27.02
CA PHE A 47 -10.24 32.87 -26.44
C PHE A 47 -9.27 32.34 -27.52
N THR A 48 -8.02 32.78 -27.45
CA THR A 48 -6.93 32.17 -28.23
C THR A 48 -6.46 30.88 -27.54
N VAL A 49 -6.45 29.77 -28.27
CA VAL A 49 -6.17 28.42 -27.74
C VAL A 49 -4.81 27.90 -28.21
N TYR A 50 -3.90 27.63 -27.26
CA TYR A 50 -2.51 27.24 -27.53
C TYR A 50 -2.25 25.76 -27.24
N PRO A 51 -1.48 25.04 -28.09
CA PRO A 51 -1.09 25.43 -29.45
C PRO A 51 -2.24 25.35 -30.48
N SER A 52 -3.34 24.66 -30.17
CA SER A 52 -4.54 24.67 -31.02
C SER A 52 -5.78 24.18 -30.25
N ILE A 53 -6.96 24.39 -30.85
CA ILE A 53 -8.24 23.79 -30.42
C ILE A 53 -8.17 22.26 -30.28
N ARG A 54 -7.39 21.56 -31.12
CA ARG A 54 -7.29 20.09 -31.11
C ARG A 54 -6.46 19.55 -29.95
N GLU A 55 -5.47 20.32 -29.51
CA GLU A 55 -4.61 20.01 -28.36
C GLU A 55 -4.58 21.21 -27.40
N PRO A 56 -5.66 21.47 -26.66
CA PRO A 56 -5.75 22.62 -25.76
C PRO A 56 -4.76 22.44 -24.61
N ARG A 57 -3.83 23.39 -24.44
CA ARG A 57 -2.87 23.46 -23.31
C ARG A 57 -2.95 24.78 -22.55
N LEU A 58 -3.47 25.85 -23.15
CA LEU A 58 -3.75 27.13 -22.52
C LEU A 58 -4.84 27.86 -23.32
N LEU A 59 -5.80 28.46 -22.65
CA LEU A 59 -6.71 29.47 -23.20
C LEU A 59 -6.29 30.85 -22.67
N VAL A 60 -6.36 31.90 -23.49
CA VAL A 60 -6.22 33.30 -23.05
C VAL A 60 -7.35 34.12 -23.68
N SER A 61 -8.16 34.81 -22.87
CA SER A 61 -9.24 35.65 -23.38
C SER A 61 -8.79 37.06 -23.75
N GLY A 62 -9.42 37.64 -24.78
CA GLY A 62 -9.65 39.08 -25.06
C GLY A 62 -8.46 40.05 -25.12
N GLY A 63 -7.28 39.64 -24.69
CA GLY A 63 -6.27 40.55 -24.18
C GLY A 63 -5.25 41.02 -25.19
N SER A 64 -4.67 42.19 -24.88
CA SER A 64 -3.53 42.75 -25.60
C SER A 64 -2.37 41.76 -25.70
N ASN A 65 -1.45 42.00 -26.65
CA ASN A 65 -0.22 41.22 -26.81
C ASN A 65 0.55 41.00 -25.50
N ARG A 66 0.48 41.96 -24.56
CA ARG A 66 1.10 41.88 -23.22
C ARG A 66 0.41 40.88 -22.31
N VAL A 67 -0.92 40.76 -22.37
CA VAL A 67 -1.69 39.75 -21.64
C VAL A 67 -1.29 38.36 -22.13
N ARG A 68 -1.34 38.12 -23.45
CA ARG A 68 -0.99 36.82 -24.05
C ARG A 68 0.46 36.42 -23.74
N HIS A 69 1.42 37.34 -23.89
CA HIS A 69 2.81 37.18 -23.43
C HIS A 69 2.89 36.77 -21.96
N SER A 70 2.22 37.49 -21.05
CA SER A 70 2.36 37.32 -19.60
C SER A 70 1.75 36.00 -19.10
N VAL A 71 0.61 35.58 -19.66
CA VAL A 71 0.00 34.28 -19.36
C VAL A 71 0.89 33.14 -19.89
N LEU A 72 1.46 33.28 -21.11
CA LEU A 72 2.38 32.28 -21.67
C LEU A 72 3.69 32.16 -20.87
N GLN A 73 4.24 33.28 -20.41
CA GLN A 73 5.45 33.31 -19.57
C GLN A 73 5.21 32.57 -18.23
N ARG A 74 4.11 32.86 -17.53
CA ARG A 74 3.73 32.12 -16.30
C ARG A 74 3.42 30.64 -16.55
N SER A 75 2.85 30.32 -17.72
CA SER A 75 2.66 28.91 -18.13
C SER A 75 3.99 28.18 -18.37
N ALA A 76 5.04 28.88 -18.80
CA ALA A 76 6.38 28.32 -18.97
C ALA A 76 7.03 27.89 -17.63
N GLU A 77 6.77 28.62 -16.55
CA GLU A 77 7.27 28.32 -15.19
C GLU A 77 6.68 27.02 -14.62
N ARG A 78 5.50 26.63 -15.11
CA ARG A 78 4.78 25.39 -14.73
C ARG A 78 4.99 24.24 -15.73
N SER A 79 5.89 24.41 -16.70
CA SER A 79 6.13 23.45 -17.78
C SER A 79 7.51 22.76 -17.64
N GLY A 80 7.59 21.46 -17.93
CA GLY A 80 8.88 20.74 -17.99
C GLY A 80 9.83 21.32 -19.05
N LYS A 81 11.15 21.09 -18.90
CA LYS A 81 12.24 21.81 -19.61
C LYS A 81 11.95 22.18 -21.08
N LEU A 82 11.60 21.22 -21.93
CA LEU A 82 11.29 21.47 -23.36
C LEU A 82 10.02 22.31 -23.56
N GLY A 83 8.96 22.04 -22.79
CA GLY A 83 7.73 22.83 -22.80
C GLY A 83 7.94 24.26 -22.30
N SER A 84 8.81 24.48 -21.31
CA SER A 84 9.19 25.82 -20.85
C SER A 84 9.87 26.64 -21.95
N ILE A 85 10.73 26.01 -22.75
CA ILE A 85 11.36 26.67 -23.91
C ILE A 85 10.31 27.05 -24.95
N ALA A 86 9.45 26.10 -25.36
CA ALA A 86 8.38 26.36 -26.32
C ALA A 86 7.44 27.50 -25.87
N ARG A 87 6.97 27.46 -24.60
CA ARG A 87 6.13 28.51 -24.01
C ARG A 87 6.80 29.88 -24.00
N ARG A 88 8.11 29.97 -23.72
CA ARG A 88 8.86 31.24 -23.76
C ARG A 88 8.97 31.79 -25.18
N VAL A 89 9.20 30.93 -26.18
CA VAL A 89 9.19 31.34 -27.59
C VAL A 89 7.81 31.85 -28.00
N SER A 90 6.73 31.14 -27.65
CA SER A 90 5.35 31.61 -27.89
C SER A 90 5.06 32.94 -27.17
N ALA A 91 5.55 33.14 -25.94
CA ALA A 91 5.38 34.41 -25.22
C ALA A 91 6.02 35.59 -25.98
N GLN A 92 7.24 35.43 -26.46
CA GLN A 92 7.92 36.47 -27.26
C GLN A 92 7.22 36.74 -28.59
N ALA A 93 6.73 35.69 -29.28
CA ALA A 93 5.90 35.85 -30.48
C ALA A 93 4.59 36.61 -30.19
N ALA A 94 3.95 36.32 -29.05
CA ALA A 94 2.72 36.98 -28.62
C ALA A 94 2.90 38.47 -28.30
N LEU A 95 4.06 38.87 -27.76
CA LEU A 95 4.37 40.28 -27.50
C LEU A 95 4.35 41.13 -28.78
N ILE A 96 4.78 40.55 -29.91
CA ILE A 96 4.80 41.21 -31.23
C ILE A 96 3.60 40.84 -32.13
N GLY A 97 2.67 40.00 -31.65
CA GLY A 97 1.48 39.56 -32.40
C GLY A 97 1.75 38.50 -33.49
N ALA A 98 2.97 37.96 -33.55
CA ALA A 98 3.35 36.91 -34.50
C ALA A 98 2.88 35.50 -34.07
N ASP A 99 2.34 35.37 -32.86
CA ASP A 99 1.67 34.16 -32.37
C ASP A 99 0.46 33.79 -33.25
N GLN A 100 -0.37 34.78 -33.59
CA GLN A 100 -1.62 34.59 -34.34
C GLN A 100 -1.42 34.01 -35.74
N LEU A 101 -0.23 34.16 -36.33
CA LEU A 101 0.11 33.63 -37.67
C LEU A 101 0.29 32.10 -37.70
N ALA A 102 0.43 31.45 -36.54
CA ALA A 102 0.74 30.01 -36.42
C ALA A 102 -0.31 29.22 -35.62
N LEU A 103 -1.40 29.87 -35.21
CA LEU A 103 -2.46 29.28 -34.39
C LEU A 103 -3.68 28.89 -35.24
N GLY A 104 -4.56 28.07 -34.66
CA GLY A 104 -5.90 27.85 -35.21
C GLY A 104 -6.81 29.05 -34.93
N PRO A 105 -8.07 29.03 -35.43
CA PRO A 105 -9.05 30.07 -35.11
C PRO A 105 -9.28 30.17 -33.59
N ASP A 106 -9.57 31.38 -33.12
CA ASP A 106 -10.07 31.60 -31.75
C ASP A 106 -11.38 30.85 -31.50
N VAL A 107 -11.66 30.57 -30.22
CA VAL A 107 -13.00 30.17 -29.77
C VAL A 107 -13.76 31.39 -29.28
N ILE A 108 -15.03 31.51 -29.63
CA ILE A 108 -15.91 32.62 -29.24
C ILE A 108 -17.09 32.07 -28.43
N ILE A 109 -17.33 32.65 -27.25
CA ILE A 109 -18.58 32.52 -26.50
C ILE A 109 -19.41 33.77 -26.81
N SER A 110 -20.64 33.56 -27.27
CA SER A 110 -21.57 34.61 -27.67
C SER A 110 -22.98 34.33 -27.13
N ARG A 111 -23.88 35.33 -27.17
CA ARG A 111 -25.31 35.13 -26.90
C ARG A 111 -26.17 35.74 -28.02
N PRO A 112 -27.39 35.23 -28.30
CA PRO A 112 -28.31 35.87 -29.24
C PRO A 112 -28.62 37.33 -28.87
N HIS A 113 -28.95 38.16 -29.87
CA HIS A 113 -29.31 39.57 -29.67
C HIS A 113 -30.70 39.80 -29.03
N SER A 114 -31.49 38.73 -28.84
CA SER A 114 -32.83 38.77 -28.25
C SER A 114 -32.81 38.77 -26.72
N ASP A 115 -33.82 39.38 -26.10
CA ASP A 115 -34.01 39.49 -24.64
C ASP A 115 -34.24 38.13 -23.94
N HIS A 116 -33.19 37.31 -23.84
CA HIS A 116 -33.09 36.22 -22.88
C HIS A 116 -32.86 36.78 -21.46
N ALA A 117 -33.82 37.56 -20.97
CA ALA A 117 -33.92 37.86 -19.55
C ALA A 117 -34.23 36.56 -18.77
N LEU A 118 -33.58 36.40 -17.62
CA LEU A 118 -33.92 35.38 -16.64
C LEU A 118 -35.33 35.64 -16.07
N PRO A 119 -35.96 34.68 -15.39
CA PRO A 119 -37.33 34.83 -14.87
C PRO A 119 -37.54 35.98 -13.86
N ASP A 120 -36.47 36.59 -13.37
CA ASP A 120 -36.45 37.77 -12.49
C ASP A 120 -36.20 39.11 -13.23
N GLY A 121 -36.02 39.07 -14.56
CA GLY A 121 -35.72 40.23 -15.41
C GLY A 121 -34.23 40.55 -15.57
N SER A 122 -33.32 39.80 -14.94
CA SER A 122 -31.87 40.03 -15.05
C SER A 122 -31.26 39.37 -16.30
N THR A 123 -30.16 39.92 -16.82
CA THR A 123 -29.45 39.32 -17.97
C THR A 123 -28.49 38.21 -17.51
N PRO A 124 -28.42 37.06 -18.22
CA PRO A 124 -27.37 36.07 -18.03
C PRO A 124 -25.97 36.68 -18.10
N THR A 125 -25.22 36.51 -17.01
CA THR A 125 -23.78 36.81 -16.92
C THR A 125 -22.96 35.54 -17.13
N THR A 126 -21.75 35.71 -17.63
CA THR A 126 -20.66 34.71 -17.67
C THR A 126 -19.86 34.70 -16.37
N LEU A 127 -18.94 33.73 -16.24
CA LEU A 127 -18.03 33.68 -15.10
C LEU A 127 -17.07 34.87 -15.07
N ARG A 128 -16.75 35.51 -16.21
CA ARG A 128 -15.94 36.73 -16.22
C ARG A 128 -16.68 37.88 -15.55
N GLU A 129 -17.87 38.23 -16.05
CA GLU A 129 -18.66 39.35 -15.53
C GLU A 129 -18.92 39.22 -14.02
N HIS A 130 -19.11 37.98 -13.53
CA HIS A 130 -19.22 37.69 -12.10
C HIS A 130 -17.90 37.94 -11.33
N LEU A 131 -16.75 37.56 -11.88
CA LEU A 131 -15.43 37.78 -11.27
C LEU A 131 -14.99 39.25 -11.32
N GLU A 132 -15.36 39.99 -12.35
CA GLU A 132 -15.13 41.44 -12.47
C GLU A 132 -15.92 42.21 -11.40
N ALA A 133 -17.22 41.88 -11.25
CA ALA A 133 -18.07 42.40 -10.18
C ALA A 133 -17.58 42.00 -8.76
N ALA A 134 -16.82 40.92 -8.64
CA ALA A 134 -16.24 40.45 -7.38
C ALA A 134 -14.86 41.05 -7.05
N ILE A 135 -14.22 41.76 -7.98
CA ILE A 135 -12.86 42.33 -7.84
C ILE A 135 -12.86 43.79 -8.28
N ASP A 136 -13.54 44.64 -7.49
CA ASP A 136 -13.59 46.10 -7.59
C ASP A 136 -13.98 46.67 -8.97
N GLY A 137 -14.61 45.88 -9.85
CA GLY A 137 -15.10 46.32 -11.16
C GLY A 137 -14.00 46.51 -12.23
N HIS A 138 -12.83 45.88 -12.06
CA HIS A 138 -11.81 45.84 -13.10
C HIS A 138 -12.26 45.01 -14.32
N GLU A 139 -11.90 45.45 -15.53
CA GLU A 139 -12.00 44.62 -16.75
C GLU A 139 -10.88 43.57 -16.75
N LEU A 140 -11.23 42.28 -16.89
CA LEU A 140 -10.34 41.14 -16.61
C LEU A 140 -10.18 40.19 -17.80
N CYS A 141 -8.93 40.00 -18.22
CA CYS A 141 -8.55 38.93 -19.14
C CYS A 141 -8.29 37.62 -18.38
N ILE A 142 -8.84 36.50 -18.89
CA ILE A 142 -8.79 35.18 -18.25
C ILE A 142 -7.75 34.28 -18.94
N GLY A 143 -6.79 33.76 -18.17
CA GLY A 143 -5.79 32.78 -18.61
C GLY A 143 -5.95 31.40 -17.96
N VAL A 144 -6.46 30.40 -18.69
CA VAL A 144 -6.77 29.05 -18.17
C VAL A 144 -5.75 28.02 -18.65
N THR A 145 -5.02 27.37 -17.74
CA THR A 145 -4.08 26.28 -18.11
C THR A 145 -4.79 24.94 -18.18
N VAL A 146 -4.63 24.24 -19.30
CA VAL A 146 -5.30 22.95 -19.56
C VAL A 146 -4.32 21.82 -19.21
N GLY A 147 -4.42 21.33 -17.98
CA GLY A 147 -3.62 20.21 -17.46
C GLY A 147 -4.03 18.86 -18.05
N PRO A 148 -3.40 17.75 -17.64
CA PRO A 148 -3.91 16.40 -17.90
C PRO A 148 -5.28 16.19 -17.22
N LEU A 149 -6.04 15.21 -17.70
CA LEU A 149 -7.25 14.76 -17.00
C LEU A 149 -6.87 14.17 -15.63
N ARG A 150 -7.59 14.58 -14.60
CA ARG A 150 -7.51 14.09 -13.22
C ARG A 150 -8.91 14.19 -12.61
N PRO A 151 -9.30 13.33 -11.65
CA PRO A 151 -10.65 13.33 -11.07
C PRO A 151 -10.97 14.65 -10.37
N ASN A 152 -10.13 15.05 -9.40
CA ASN A 152 -10.31 16.27 -8.62
C ASN A 152 -9.80 17.53 -9.37
N ARG A 153 -10.03 17.61 -10.69
CA ARG A 153 -9.53 18.71 -11.54
C ARG A 153 -10.48 19.90 -11.47
N LYS A 154 -10.16 20.85 -10.58
CA LYS A 154 -10.72 22.21 -10.57
C LYS A 154 -10.04 23.11 -11.62
N PRO A 155 -10.76 23.89 -12.44
CA PRO A 155 -10.16 24.99 -13.20
C PRO A 155 -9.50 26.01 -12.27
N VAL A 156 -8.32 26.50 -12.69
CA VAL A 156 -7.61 27.59 -12.03
C VAL A 156 -7.35 28.69 -13.05
N LEU A 157 -8.05 29.80 -12.89
CA LEU A 157 -8.04 30.96 -13.77
C LEU A 157 -6.96 31.94 -13.28
N GLN A 158 -6.14 32.45 -14.20
CA GLN A 158 -5.35 33.67 -13.96
C GLN A 158 -6.19 34.87 -14.39
N LEU A 159 -6.40 35.82 -13.49
CA LEU A 159 -7.15 37.04 -13.77
C LEU A 159 -6.13 38.18 -13.95
N MET A 160 -6.03 38.68 -15.18
CA MET A 160 -5.08 39.70 -15.61
C MET A 160 -5.81 41.01 -15.91
N ASP A 161 -5.18 42.14 -15.64
CA ASP A 161 -5.63 43.43 -16.16
C ASP A 161 -5.28 43.60 -17.66
N HIS A 162 -5.78 44.67 -18.28
CA HIS A 162 -5.49 45.02 -19.68
C HIS A 162 -3.99 45.25 -19.98
N SER A 163 -3.17 45.51 -18.96
CA SER A 163 -1.72 45.72 -19.09
C SER A 163 -0.93 44.41 -19.16
N GLY A 164 -1.51 43.31 -18.66
CA GLY A 164 -0.89 41.99 -18.50
C GLY A 164 -0.42 41.70 -17.07
N GLN A 165 -0.73 42.56 -16.10
CA GLN A 165 -0.44 42.32 -14.69
C GLN A 165 -1.45 41.34 -14.08
N LEU A 166 -0.95 40.40 -13.27
CA LEU A 166 -1.77 39.43 -12.56
C LEU A 166 -2.45 40.10 -11.35
N VAL A 167 -3.78 40.17 -11.38
CA VAL A 167 -4.62 40.74 -10.32
C VAL A 167 -4.99 39.68 -9.29
N ALA A 168 -5.39 38.48 -9.74
CA ALA A 168 -5.88 37.41 -8.87
C ALA A 168 -5.76 36.01 -9.51
N TYR A 169 -5.90 34.98 -8.67
CA TYR A 169 -6.22 33.61 -9.08
C TYR A 169 -7.64 33.25 -8.64
N ALA A 170 -8.45 32.73 -9.55
CA ALA A 170 -9.75 32.15 -9.21
C ALA A 170 -9.74 30.61 -9.38
N LYS A 171 -10.29 29.90 -8.39
CA LYS A 171 -10.46 28.44 -8.37
C LYS A 171 -11.95 28.13 -8.44
N VAL A 172 -12.32 27.16 -9.28
CA VAL A 172 -13.73 26.84 -9.57
C VAL A 172 -14.04 25.38 -9.25
N GLY A 173 -14.92 25.14 -8.29
CA GLY A 173 -15.48 23.83 -7.98
C GLY A 173 -16.76 23.59 -8.79
N TRP A 174 -16.80 22.52 -9.58
CA TRP A 174 -17.85 22.30 -10.60
C TRP A 174 -18.64 21.00 -10.40
N ASP A 175 -18.02 20.00 -9.79
CA ASP A 175 -18.66 18.79 -9.25
C ASP A 175 -18.62 18.80 -7.72
N ASP A 176 -19.26 17.83 -7.05
CA ASP A 176 -19.36 17.83 -5.59
C ASP A 176 -17.99 17.65 -4.89
N SER A 177 -17.05 16.98 -5.56
CA SER A 177 -15.67 16.80 -5.05
C SER A 177 -14.89 18.11 -5.07
N THR A 178 -14.89 18.79 -6.21
CA THR A 178 -14.15 20.04 -6.41
C THR A 178 -14.83 21.24 -5.74
N ARG A 179 -16.17 21.24 -5.58
CA ARG A 179 -16.87 22.18 -4.68
C ARG A 179 -16.35 22.03 -3.25
N ALA A 180 -16.46 20.84 -2.66
CA ALA A 180 -16.01 20.59 -1.29
C ALA A 180 -14.53 20.95 -1.05
N MET A 181 -13.65 20.73 -2.03
CA MET A 181 -12.24 21.13 -1.95
C MET A 181 -12.04 22.66 -1.99
N VAL A 182 -12.78 23.37 -2.84
CA VAL A 182 -12.75 24.85 -2.88
C VAL A 182 -13.33 25.44 -1.59
N ASP A 183 -14.47 24.94 -1.12
CA ASP A 183 -15.13 25.39 0.11
C ASP A 183 -14.25 25.13 1.36
N HIS A 184 -13.51 24.02 1.37
CA HIS A 184 -12.53 23.71 2.41
C HIS A 184 -11.32 24.67 2.36
N GLU A 185 -10.83 25.04 1.17
CA GLU A 185 -9.77 26.04 1.05
C GLU A 185 -10.22 27.44 1.49
N VAL A 186 -11.45 27.85 1.18
CA VAL A 186 -12.08 29.07 1.74
C VAL A 186 -12.03 29.01 3.27
N ALA A 187 -12.54 27.92 3.86
CA ALA A 187 -12.61 27.75 5.31
C ALA A 187 -11.23 27.63 6.00
N ALA A 188 -10.19 27.23 5.27
CA ALA A 188 -8.80 27.18 5.75
C ALA A 188 -8.13 28.56 5.73
N LEU A 189 -8.29 29.30 4.64
CA LEU A 189 -7.70 30.65 4.47
C LEU A 189 -8.37 31.70 5.36
N ASP A 190 -9.70 31.64 5.51
CA ASP A 190 -10.48 32.52 6.40
C ASP A 190 -10.04 32.41 7.88
N LYS A 191 -9.66 31.20 8.30
CA LYS A 191 -9.26 30.89 9.68
C LYS A 191 -7.75 30.89 9.89
N LEU A 192 -6.97 31.31 8.88
CA LEU A 192 -5.51 31.26 8.95
C LEU A 192 -4.97 32.35 9.90
N PRO A 193 -4.28 32.01 10.99
CA PRO A 193 -3.64 33.01 11.83
C PRO A 193 -2.48 33.68 11.08
N ARG A 194 -2.04 34.86 11.56
CA ARG A 194 -0.85 35.53 11.02
C ARG A 194 0.41 34.78 11.44
N LEU A 195 0.81 33.80 10.63
CA LEU A 195 2.06 33.06 10.77
C LEU A 195 3.29 33.98 10.56
N GLN A 196 4.36 33.71 11.29
CA GLN A 196 5.62 34.47 11.23
C GLN A 196 6.35 34.15 9.92
N HIS A 197 6.60 32.87 9.66
CA HIS A 197 7.41 32.35 8.56
C HIS A 197 6.62 32.01 7.30
N VAL A 198 5.29 31.90 7.37
CA VAL A 198 4.42 31.55 6.22
C VAL A 198 3.59 32.74 5.75
N ALA A 199 3.56 32.97 4.43
CA ALA A 199 2.68 33.91 3.75
C ALA A 199 1.66 33.15 2.88
N ALA A 200 0.38 33.27 3.18
CA ALA A 200 -0.68 32.67 2.37
C ALA A 200 -1.35 33.70 1.43
N PRO A 201 -2.04 33.26 0.36
CA PRO A 201 -2.91 34.13 -0.43
C PRO A 201 -3.99 34.78 0.43
N LYS A 202 -4.23 36.08 0.26
CA LYS A 202 -5.42 36.74 0.83
C LYS A 202 -6.64 36.34 0.01
N VAL A 203 -7.73 35.91 0.65
CA VAL A 203 -9.05 35.79 0.00
C VAL A 203 -9.52 37.19 -0.43
N LEU A 204 -9.91 37.33 -1.69
CA LEU A 204 -10.52 38.54 -2.24
C LEU A 204 -12.05 38.38 -2.35
N HIS A 205 -12.49 37.20 -2.79
CA HIS A 205 -13.90 36.82 -2.86
C HIS A 205 -14.04 35.31 -2.63
N SER A 206 -15.15 34.90 -2.02
CA SER A 206 -15.57 33.51 -1.93
C SER A 206 -17.09 33.44 -2.01
N GLY A 207 -17.62 32.62 -2.91
CA GLY A 207 -19.06 32.60 -3.19
C GLY A 207 -19.48 31.43 -4.07
N HIS A 208 -20.74 31.46 -4.49
CA HIS A 208 -21.31 30.49 -5.43
C HIS A 208 -21.91 31.23 -6.63
N TRP A 209 -21.66 30.71 -7.83
CA TRP A 209 -22.23 31.22 -9.07
C TRP A 209 -22.73 30.05 -9.91
N ARG A 210 -24.03 30.03 -10.25
CA ARG A 210 -24.68 28.98 -11.07
C ARG A 210 -24.41 27.53 -10.60
N GLY A 211 -24.28 27.33 -9.29
CA GLY A 211 -23.98 26.01 -8.69
C GLY A 211 -22.49 25.62 -8.68
N LEU A 212 -21.61 26.50 -9.13
CA LEU A 212 -20.16 26.37 -9.01
C LEU A 212 -19.68 27.09 -7.73
N SER A 213 -18.77 26.48 -6.95
CA SER A 213 -18.06 27.17 -5.86
C SER A 213 -16.91 27.99 -6.45
N VAL A 214 -16.77 29.25 -6.03
CA VAL A 214 -15.75 30.18 -6.55
C VAL A 214 -14.93 30.75 -5.40
N LEU A 215 -13.61 30.54 -5.44
CA LEU A 215 -12.63 31.15 -4.54
C LEU A 215 -11.67 32.03 -5.33
N VAL A 216 -11.63 33.32 -5.04
CA VAL A 216 -10.69 34.30 -5.60
C VAL A 216 -9.64 34.67 -4.56
N THR A 217 -8.37 34.62 -4.94
CA THR A 217 -7.23 34.92 -4.07
C THR A 217 -6.24 35.89 -4.71
N ALA A 218 -5.65 36.76 -3.89
CA ALA A 218 -4.58 37.65 -4.30
C ALA A 218 -3.29 36.85 -4.60
N PRO A 219 -2.50 37.25 -5.61
CA PRO A 219 -1.27 36.57 -5.95
C PRO A 219 -0.22 36.74 -4.84
N VAL A 220 0.46 35.65 -4.49
CA VAL A 220 1.60 35.67 -3.57
C VAL A 220 2.82 36.19 -4.33
N VAL A 221 3.10 37.49 -4.20
CA VAL A 221 4.26 38.16 -4.81
C VAL A 221 5.55 37.59 -4.21
N HIS A 222 6.49 37.19 -5.07
CA HIS A 222 7.70 36.44 -4.67
C HIS A 222 8.94 36.89 -5.47
N ASP A 223 10.11 36.88 -4.83
CA ASP A 223 11.30 37.61 -5.33
C ASP A 223 12.21 36.79 -6.26
N GLY A 224 11.97 35.48 -6.44
CA GLY A 224 12.91 34.63 -7.16
C GLY A 224 12.55 33.14 -7.27
N PRO A 225 13.53 32.27 -7.55
CA PRO A 225 13.34 30.82 -7.72
C PRO A 225 12.90 30.09 -6.45
N ALA A 226 12.62 28.79 -6.58
CA ALA A 226 11.92 28.00 -5.59
C ALA A 226 12.71 27.66 -4.30
N ASP A 227 14.03 27.89 -4.26
CA ASP A 227 14.91 27.41 -3.20
C ASP A 227 14.66 28.09 -1.85
N ALA A 228 13.77 27.48 -1.06
CA ALA A 228 13.65 27.72 0.36
C ALA A 228 14.74 26.91 1.10
N SER A 229 15.53 27.59 1.92
CA SER A 229 16.50 26.94 2.81
C SER A 229 15.80 26.00 3.80
N THR A 230 16.43 24.87 4.13
CA THR A 230 15.89 23.85 5.05
C THR A 230 15.39 24.43 6.39
N SER A 231 16.09 25.42 6.95
CA SER A 231 15.65 26.17 8.13
C SER A 231 14.26 26.81 7.92
N LEU A 232 14.11 27.64 6.90
CA LEU A 232 12.83 28.29 6.54
C LEU A 232 11.71 27.27 6.28
N LEU A 233 12.00 26.10 5.68
CA LEU A 233 11.02 25.02 5.51
C LEU A 233 10.56 24.44 6.86
N LEU A 234 11.49 24.23 7.79
CA LEU A 234 11.20 23.73 9.14
C LEU A 234 10.49 24.78 10.01
N ASP A 235 10.93 26.04 9.96
CA ASP A 235 10.32 27.16 10.67
C ASP A 235 8.87 27.37 10.18
N ALA A 236 8.65 27.33 8.87
CA ALA A 236 7.33 27.37 8.26
C ALA A 236 6.44 26.16 8.63
N ALA A 237 7.01 24.97 8.76
CA ALA A 237 6.29 23.78 9.21
C ALA A 237 5.95 23.82 10.71
N ARG A 238 6.80 24.41 11.57
CA ARG A 238 6.48 24.63 12.99
C ARG A 238 5.37 25.66 13.16
N ASP A 239 5.42 26.76 12.40
CA ASP A 239 4.36 27.77 12.31
C ASP A 239 2.99 27.14 11.98
N ILE A 240 2.94 26.28 10.95
CA ILE A 240 1.71 25.60 10.54
C ILE A 240 1.26 24.59 11.60
N ALA A 241 2.17 23.78 12.14
CA ALA A 241 1.84 22.82 13.19
C ALA A 241 1.18 23.49 14.41
N ALA A 242 1.55 24.73 14.71
CA ALA A 242 1.04 25.55 15.80
C ALA A 242 -0.20 26.40 15.48
N MET A 243 -0.80 26.30 14.27
CA MET A 243 -2.09 26.98 13.96
C MET A 243 -3.22 26.53 14.89
N THR A 244 -3.16 25.28 15.36
CA THR A 244 -3.89 24.82 16.55
C THR A 244 -2.90 24.41 17.63
N THR A 245 -3.30 24.49 18.91
CA THR A 245 -2.47 24.05 20.04
C THR A 245 -2.14 22.56 19.89
N PRO A 246 -0.86 22.16 19.71
CA PRO A 246 -0.53 20.76 19.45
C PRO A 246 -0.89 19.86 20.64
N ALA A 247 -1.59 18.77 20.35
CA ALA A 247 -2.18 17.87 21.34
C ALA A 247 -1.53 16.48 21.28
N THR A 248 -1.05 15.98 22.42
CA THR A 248 -0.49 14.62 22.51
C THR A 248 -1.60 13.60 22.74
N ALA A 249 -1.91 12.76 21.75
CA ALA A 249 -2.96 11.74 21.81
C ALA A 249 -2.42 10.33 21.53
N ALA A 250 -3.13 9.29 21.99
CA ALA A 250 -2.84 7.92 21.58
C ALA A 250 -3.34 7.71 20.14
N LEU A 251 -2.51 7.15 19.26
CA LEU A 251 -2.82 6.99 17.83
C LEU A 251 -4.17 6.27 17.58
N ARG A 252 -4.58 5.34 18.44
CA ARG A 252 -5.84 4.58 18.36
C ARG A 252 -7.08 5.46 18.47
N SER A 253 -7.02 6.54 19.25
CA SER A 253 -8.14 7.42 19.60
C SER A 253 -8.05 8.84 19.01
N ALA A 254 -6.89 9.21 18.47
CA ALA A 254 -6.69 10.46 17.74
C ALA A 254 -7.71 10.64 16.60
N GLU A 255 -8.14 11.89 16.36
CA GLU A 255 -9.13 12.20 15.32
C GLU A 255 -8.64 11.77 13.93
N TRP A 256 -7.34 11.95 13.66
CA TRP A 256 -6.65 11.47 12.46
C TRP A 256 -7.05 10.05 12.07
N THR A 257 -7.01 9.13 13.04
CA THR A 257 -7.31 7.70 12.83
C THR A 257 -8.79 7.46 12.55
N LYS A 258 -9.70 8.29 13.06
CA LYS A 258 -11.13 8.23 12.73
C LYS A 258 -11.36 8.72 11.30
N VAL A 259 -10.71 9.83 10.92
CA VAL A 259 -10.73 10.39 9.56
C VAL A 259 -10.17 9.40 8.55
N GLN A 260 -9.03 8.76 8.82
CA GLN A 260 -8.47 7.75 7.91
C GLN A 260 -9.36 6.50 7.83
N ARG A 261 -9.95 6.02 8.94
CA ARG A 261 -10.95 4.92 8.89
C ARG A 261 -12.13 5.25 7.99
N ARG A 262 -12.64 6.47 8.08
CA ARG A 262 -13.72 6.95 7.22
C ARG A 262 -13.29 6.97 5.75
N ARG A 263 -12.17 7.62 5.41
CA ARG A 263 -11.64 7.66 4.02
C ARG A 263 -11.39 6.26 3.45
N ILE A 264 -10.86 5.33 4.25
CA ILE A 264 -10.70 3.91 3.86
C ILE A 264 -12.06 3.25 3.58
N ALA A 265 -13.09 3.52 4.40
CA ALA A 265 -14.42 2.96 4.20
C ALA A 265 -15.16 3.56 2.99
N ASP A 266 -15.02 4.88 2.77
CA ASP A 266 -15.63 5.62 1.66
C ASP A 266 -15.06 5.16 0.29
N LEU A 267 -13.81 4.68 0.26
CA LEU A 267 -13.19 4.00 -0.91
C LEU A 267 -13.65 2.55 -1.13
N GLY A 268 -14.41 1.97 -0.21
CA GLY A 268 -15.05 0.67 -0.37
C GLY A 268 -14.09 -0.49 -0.72
N PRO A 269 -14.49 -1.42 -1.63
CA PRO A 269 -13.69 -2.60 -1.96
C PRO A 269 -12.28 -2.31 -2.45
N VAL A 270 -12.06 -1.16 -3.12
CA VAL A 270 -10.74 -0.74 -3.64
C VAL A 270 -9.73 -0.56 -2.51
N ALA A 271 -10.17 -0.20 -1.30
CA ALA A 271 -9.32 0.02 -0.15
C ALA A 271 -9.17 -1.19 0.80
N THR A 272 -9.70 -2.38 0.46
CA THR A 272 -9.71 -3.56 1.36
C THR A 272 -8.33 -3.97 1.85
N ASP A 273 -7.32 -3.88 0.99
CA ASP A 273 -5.91 -4.20 1.27
C ASP A 273 -5.28 -3.17 2.23
N LEU A 274 -5.44 -1.88 1.95
CA LEU A 274 -5.04 -0.78 2.83
C LEU A 274 -5.76 -0.83 4.18
N ALA A 275 -7.05 -1.20 4.22
CA ALA A 275 -7.83 -1.34 5.45
C ALA A 275 -7.21 -2.38 6.39
N VAL A 276 -6.84 -3.54 5.85
CA VAL A 276 -6.14 -4.59 6.61
C VAL A 276 -4.80 -4.08 7.13
N VAL A 277 -4.02 -3.35 6.32
CA VAL A 277 -2.70 -2.85 6.71
C VAL A 277 -2.78 -1.64 7.68
N PHE A 278 -3.86 -0.86 7.61
CA PHE A 278 -4.12 0.26 8.51
C PHE A 278 -4.52 -0.21 9.91
N GLU A 279 -5.51 -1.10 10.03
CA GLU A 279 -5.83 -1.71 11.33
C GLU A 279 -4.66 -2.56 11.86
N ARG A 280 -3.86 -3.12 10.95
CA ARG A 280 -2.57 -3.75 11.27
C ARG A 280 -1.60 -2.77 11.95
N CYS A 281 -1.59 -1.50 11.57
CA CYS A 281 -0.84 -0.45 12.25
C CYS A 281 -1.48 -0.06 13.59
N ILE A 282 -2.79 0.14 13.65
CA ILE A 282 -3.48 0.61 14.85
C ILE A 282 -3.50 -0.44 15.99
N GLU A 283 -3.53 -1.75 15.74
CA GLU A 283 -3.34 -2.74 16.83
C GLU A 283 -1.88 -2.80 17.33
N LEU A 284 -0.87 -2.61 16.47
CA LEU A 284 0.54 -2.59 16.91
C LEU A 284 0.90 -1.33 17.70
N HIS A 285 0.56 -0.17 17.13
CA HIS A 285 1.11 1.13 17.50
C HIS A 285 0.05 2.11 18.01
N GLY A 286 -1.23 1.70 18.06
CA GLY A 286 -2.32 2.58 18.47
C GLY A 286 -2.20 3.15 19.88
N ASP A 287 -1.47 2.47 20.77
CA ASP A 287 -1.27 2.95 22.16
C ASP A 287 -0.05 3.90 22.28
N ARG A 288 0.72 4.07 21.19
CA ARG A 288 1.79 5.06 21.07
C ARG A 288 1.19 6.45 21.12
N ARG A 289 1.79 7.34 21.93
CA ARG A 289 1.34 8.73 22.09
C ARG A 289 2.13 9.63 21.15
N LEU A 290 1.45 10.19 20.16
CA LEU A 290 2.01 11.11 19.16
C LEU A 290 1.50 12.53 19.39
N VAL A 291 2.27 13.52 18.94
CA VAL A 291 1.83 14.91 18.90
C VAL A 291 1.10 15.16 17.58
N PHE A 292 -0.14 15.64 17.67
CA PHE A 292 -0.97 16.03 16.55
C PHE A 292 -1.18 17.55 16.56
N GLY A 293 -1.21 18.17 15.39
CA GLY A 293 -1.45 19.61 15.20
C GLY A 293 -1.92 19.88 13.79
N SER A 294 -1.75 21.12 13.33
CA SER A 294 -2.16 21.51 11.98
C SER A 294 -1.14 21.11 10.90
N SER A 295 -1.61 21.01 9.66
CA SER A 295 -0.84 20.58 8.48
C SER A 295 -1.41 21.20 7.21
N HIS A 296 -0.54 21.52 6.24
CA HIS A 296 -0.93 22.02 4.92
C HIS A 296 -1.55 20.93 4.05
N GLY A 297 -1.10 19.68 4.21
CA GLY A 297 -1.59 18.52 3.48
C GLY A 297 -0.90 18.33 2.13
N ASP A 298 -0.75 19.37 1.30
CA ASP A 298 -0.06 19.30 -0.01
C ASP A 298 1.25 20.11 -0.02
N TRP A 299 2.09 19.91 1.01
CA TRP A 299 3.36 20.62 1.17
C TRP A 299 4.43 20.13 0.18
N ALA A 300 4.45 20.74 -1.01
CA ALA A 300 5.30 20.34 -2.13
C ALA A 300 5.97 21.55 -2.83
N PRO A 301 7.14 21.38 -3.49
CA PRO A 301 7.93 22.47 -4.09
C PRO A 301 7.22 23.34 -5.14
N TRP A 302 6.15 22.84 -5.76
CA TRP A 302 5.32 23.59 -6.71
C TRP A 302 4.20 24.42 -6.06
N ASN A 303 3.92 24.20 -4.77
CA ASN A 303 2.93 24.93 -3.98
C ASN A 303 3.53 26.07 -3.14
N MET A 304 4.82 26.37 -3.32
CA MET A 304 5.53 27.35 -2.49
C MET A 304 6.62 28.15 -3.23
N ARG A 305 6.88 29.39 -2.80
CA ARG A 305 7.99 30.26 -3.26
C ARG A 305 8.51 31.12 -2.11
N ARG A 306 9.74 31.61 -2.21
CA ARG A 306 10.32 32.53 -1.22
C ARG A 306 9.76 33.95 -1.38
N VAL A 307 9.37 34.57 -0.27
CA VAL A 307 8.81 35.93 -0.16
C VAL A 307 9.61 36.68 0.92
N GLY A 308 10.70 37.33 0.51
CA GLY A 308 11.67 37.97 1.40
C GLY A 308 12.31 36.99 2.41
N HIS A 309 11.81 37.03 3.65
CA HIS A 309 12.21 36.14 4.76
C HIS A 309 11.16 35.06 5.10
N ARG A 310 10.06 34.98 4.34
CA ARG A 310 8.94 34.07 4.54
C ARG A 310 8.80 33.10 3.38
N LEU A 311 8.10 32.00 3.61
CA LEU A 311 7.67 31.05 2.59
C LEU A 311 6.23 31.40 2.17
N GLY A 312 6.06 31.79 0.92
CA GLY A 312 4.75 31.91 0.28
C GLY A 312 4.19 30.52 -0.01
N VAL A 313 2.97 30.18 0.44
CA VAL A 313 2.38 28.82 0.31
C VAL A 313 0.89 28.88 -0.05
N TRP A 314 0.45 28.03 -1.00
CA TRP A 314 -0.93 27.97 -1.51
C TRP A 314 -1.41 26.52 -1.78
N ASP A 315 -2.69 26.38 -2.16
CA ASP A 315 -3.42 25.09 -2.30
C ASP A 315 -3.74 24.43 -0.95
N TRP A 316 -4.36 25.21 -0.05
CA TRP A 316 -4.71 24.82 1.32
C TRP A 316 -5.94 23.87 1.40
N GLU A 317 -6.44 23.38 0.26
CA GLU A 317 -7.61 22.49 0.15
C GLU A 317 -7.43 21.12 0.83
N ARG A 318 -6.18 20.71 1.11
CA ARG A 318 -5.85 19.48 1.86
C ARG A 318 -5.46 19.73 3.32
N SER A 319 -5.54 20.98 3.78
CA SER A 319 -5.12 21.35 5.13
C SER A 319 -6.02 20.75 6.21
N ARG A 320 -5.45 20.47 7.39
CA ARG A 320 -6.17 19.81 8.50
C ARG A 320 -5.56 20.17 9.85
N ASN A 321 -6.31 19.98 10.92
CA ASN A 321 -5.97 20.43 12.28
C ASN A 321 -5.68 19.27 13.26
N ASP A 322 -5.51 18.07 12.74
CA ASP A 322 -5.39 16.81 13.48
C ASP A 322 -4.27 15.91 12.93
N ALA A 323 -3.30 16.44 12.19
CA ALA A 323 -2.22 15.66 11.58
C ALA A 323 -1.10 15.35 12.58
N PRO A 324 -0.49 14.15 12.57
CA PRO A 324 0.81 13.92 13.21
C PRO A 324 1.84 14.95 12.74
N ILE A 325 2.58 15.55 13.67
CA ILE A 325 3.63 16.52 13.31
C ILE A 325 4.70 15.83 12.44
N GLY A 326 5.09 16.51 11.35
CA GLY A 326 6.12 16.06 10.43
C GLY A 326 5.62 15.53 9.08
N LEU A 327 4.32 15.23 8.92
CA LEU A 327 3.78 14.71 7.66
C LEU A 327 4.07 15.60 6.44
N ASP A 328 4.00 16.92 6.58
CA ASP A 328 4.28 17.87 5.50
C ASP A 328 5.75 17.85 5.06
N ILE A 329 6.71 17.82 6.00
CA ILE A 329 8.14 17.75 5.68
C ILE A 329 8.49 16.38 5.04
N ILE A 330 7.82 15.31 5.45
CA ILE A 330 7.94 14.00 4.78
C ILE A 330 7.39 14.10 3.35
N HIS A 331 6.25 14.75 3.15
CA HIS A 331 5.66 14.91 1.82
C HIS A 331 6.59 15.66 0.88
N TYR A 332 7.18 16.78 1.32
CA TYR A 332 8.16 17.54 0.54
C TYR A 332 9.35 16.69 0.09
N ASN A 333 9.98 15.98 1.03
CA ASN A 333 11.15 15.13 0.75
C ASN A 333 10.80 13.94 -0.17
N PHE A 334 9.62 13.34 0.03
CA PHE A 334 9.10 12.30 -0.86
C PHE A 334 8.90 12.85 -2.28
N GLN A 335 8.26 14.01 -2.43
CA GLN A 335 7.91 14.57 -3.74
C GLN A 335 9.15 14.98 -4.53
N GLU A 336 10.17 15.56 -3.89
CA GLU A 336 11.46 15.87 -4.52
C GLU A 336 12.14 14.59 -5.04
N ALA A 337 12.30 13.58 -4.17
CA ALA A 337 12.95 12.33 -4.56
C ALA A 337 12.15 11.54 -5.61
N PHE A 338 10.82 11.55 -5.53
CA PHE A 338 9.91 10.93 -6.49
C PHE A 338 10.04 11.59 -7.87
N HIS A 339 10.10 12.91 -7.97
CA HIS A 339 10.28 13.59 -9.26
C HIS A 339 11.71 13.48 -9.79
N ALA A 340 12.73 13.55 -8.93
CA ALA A 340 14.13 13.39 -9.32
C ALA A 340 14.47 11.97 -9.83
N SER A 341 13.81 10.94 -9.29
CA SER A 341 13.99 9.53 -9.70
C SER A 341 13.17 9.11 -10.93
N GLY A 342 12.42 10.03 -11.55
CA GLY A 342 11.53 9.67 -12.67
C GLY A 342 10.27 8.93 -12.24
N GLN A 343 9.70 9.30 -11.08
CA GLN A 343 8.48 8.76 -10.47
C GLN A 343 8.64 7.34 -9.89
N SER A 344 9.80 7.04 -9.30
CA SER A 344 10.04 5.81 -8.55
C SER A 344 9.51 5.90 -7.12
N VAL A 345 8.45 5.14 -6.82
CA VAL A 345 7.89 5.00 -5.46
C VAL A 345 8.93 4.48 -4.47
N ALA A 346 9.72 3.49 -4.89
CA ALA A 346 10.70 2.83 -4.03
C ALA A 346 11.82 3.80 -3.61
N ASP A 347 12.31 4.62 -4.54
CA ASP A 347 13.41 5.54 -4.27
C ASP A 347 12.92 6.80 -3.55
N GLY A 348 11.64 7.18 -3.72
CA GLY A 348 10.96 8.14 -2.84
C GLY A 348 10.80 7.65 -1.40
N ILE A 349 10.52 6.36 -1.19
CA ILE A 349 10.49 5.74 0.16
C ILE A 349 11.89 5.66 0.76
N ASP A 350 12.90 5.23 -0.01
CA ASP A 350 14.28 5.16 0.47
C ASP A 350 14.83 6.56 0.81
N ALA A 351 14.43 7.61 0.08
CA ALA A 351 14.76 9.00 0.42
C ALA A 351 14.06 9.47 1.72
N VAL A 352 12.77 9.17 1.89
CA VAL A 352 12.05 9.40 3.16
C VAL A 352 12.80 8.71 4.31
N ARG A 353 13.17 7.44 4.18
CA ARG A 353 13.86 6.71 5.26
C ARG A 353 15.26 7.26 5.58
N GLN A 354 15.94 7.93 4.63
CA GLN A 354 17.30 8.42 4.81
C GLN A 354 17.40 9.88 5.28
N ALA A 355 16.57 10.80 4.75
CA ALA A 355 16.71 12.23 5.00
C ALA A 355 15.81 12.76 6.14
N VAL A 356 14.63 12.16 6.31
CA VAL A 356 13.59 12.64 7.23
C VAL A 356 13.97 12.56 8.72
N PRO A 357 14.67 11.54 9.25
CA PRO A 357 14.90 11.42 10.71
C PRO A 357 15.60 12.64 11.34
N ALA A 358 16.57 13.24 10.63
CA ALA A 358 17.20 14.49 11.06
C ALA A 358 16.19 15.65 11.12
N LEU A 359 15.41 15.83 10.05
CA LEU A 359 14.39 16.88 9.95
C LEU A 359 13.26 16.73 10.98
N LEU A 360 12.86 15.50 11.30
CA LEU A 360 11.88 15.22 12.36
C LEU A 360 12.44 15.54 13.74
N THR A 361 13.73 15.28 14.00
CA THR A 361 14.42 15.72 15.22
C THR A 361 14.38 17.24 15.35
N GLU A 362 14.64 17.98 14.27
CA GLU A 362 14.61 19.45 14.25
C GLU A 362 13.18 20.03 14.37
N LEU A 363 12.14 19.27 14.01
CA LEU A 363 10.74 19.58 14.34
C LEU A 363 10.35 19.23 15.79
N GLY A 364 11.22 18.60 16.57
CA GLY A 364 10.94 18.17 17.94
C GLY A 364 10.16 16.85 18.05
N VAL A 365 10.08 16.06 16.97
CA VAL A 365 9.49 14.71 17.00
C VAL A 365 10.53 13.74 17.57
N ALA A 366 10.13 12.95 18.57
CA ALA A 366 11.00 11.98 19.23
C ALA A 366 11.54 10.92 18.25
N GLY A 367 12.82 10.55 18.39
CA GLY A 367 13.50 9.60 17.50
C GLY A 367 12.80 8.24 17.39
N GLU A 368 12.22 7.76 18.48
CA GLU A 368 11.46 6.52 18.53
C GLU A 368 10.08 6.56 17.83
N ASP A 369 9.65 7.73 17.34
CA ASP A 369 8.43 7.90 16.53
C ASP A 369 8.70 8.07 15.03
N HIS A 370 9.93 8.33 14.58
CA HIS A 370 10.21 8.73 13.19
C HIS A 370 9.72 7.70 12.15
N GLU A 371 10.00 6.42 12.38
CA GLU A 371 9.53 5.32 11.53
C GLU A 371 8.00 5.22 11.53
N LEU A 372 7.35 5.51 12.66
CA LEU A 372 5.90 5.49 12.75
C LEU A 372 5.29 6.65 11.96
N ILE A 373 5.80 7.88 12.11
CA ILE A 373 5.32 9.03 11.33
C ILE A 373 5.52 8.78 9.82
N ALA A 374 6.65 8.19 9.41
CA ALA A 374 6.87 7.78 8.02
C ALA A 374 5.86 6.72 7.53
N VAL A 375 5.50 5.74 8.37
CA VAL A 375 4.44 4.77 8.07
C VAL A 375 3.07 5.44 7.98
N LEU A 376 2.74 6.38 8.86
CA LEU A 376 1.48 7.14 8.80
C LEU A 376 1.42 8.05 7.56
N TYR A 377 2.55 8.59 7.11
CA TYR A 377 2.67 9.27 5.83
C TYR A 377 2.35 8.34 4.65
N LEU A 378 2.92 7.13 4.62
CA LEU A 378 2.65 6.18 3.53
C LEU A 378 1.18 5.73 3.49
N VAL A 379 0.49 5.66 4.64
CA VAL A 379 -0.98 5.48 4.69
C VAL A 379 -1.71 6.65 4.02
N GLU A 380 -1.38 7.88 4.40
CA GLU A 380 -1.96 9.11 3.81
C GLU A 380 -1.72 9.20 2.30
N LEU A 381 -0.51 8.84 1.85
CA LEU A 381 -0.16 8.78 0.43
C LEU A 381 -0.95 7.70 -0.31
N THR A 382 -1.10 6.51 0.27
CA THR A 382 -1.89 5.42 -0.33
C THR A 382 -3.37 5.78 -0.45
N LEU A 383 -3.92 6.54 0.52
CA LEU A 383 -5.28 7.08 0.45
C LEU A 383 -5.44 8.02 -0.75
N ARG A 384 -4.52 8.95 -0.98
CA ARG A 384 -4.59 9.89 -2.13
C ARG A 384 -4.60 9.17 -3.49
N PHE A 385 -3.81 8.10 -3.62
CA PHE A 385 -3.85 7.26 -4.82
C PHE A 385 -5.16 6.47 -4.97
N GLY A 386 -5.85 6.12 -3.87
CA GLY A 386 -7.19 5.53 -3.89
C GLY A 386 -8.31 6.53 -4.20
N GLU A 387 -8.22 7.76 -3.66
CA GLU A 387 -9.14 8.88 -3.92
C GLU A 387 -9.13 9.35 -5.38
N THR A 388 -8.08 9.00 -6.12
CA THR A 388 -7.93 9.35 -7.54
C THR A 388 -8.77 8.40 -8.39
N SER A 389 -10.06 8.71 -8.54
CA SER A 389 -11.11 8.02 -9.33
C SER A 389 -10.87 7.88 -10.86
N ILE A 390 -9.64 7.68 -11.34
CA ILE A 390 -9.39 7.19 -12.71
C ILE A 390 -9.45 5.66 -12.67
N ALA A 391 -10.64 5.10 -12.89
CA ALA A 391 -10.91 3.66 -12.76
C ALA A 391 -9.98 2.76 -13.60
N ASP A 392 -9.47 3.26 -14.72
CA ASP A 392 -8.65 2.52 -15.69
C ASP A 392 -7.14 2.83 -15.63
N ASP A 393 -6.67 3.74 -14.76
CA ASP A 393 -5.24 4.06 -14.68
C ASP A 393 -4.47 2.95 -13.93
N THR A 394 -4.01 1.99 -14.72
CA THR A 394 -3.16 0.87 -14.29
C THR A 394 -1.87 1.35 -13.59
N THR A 395 -1.35 2.54 -13.92
CA THR A 395 -0.15 3.11 -13.30
C THR A 395 -0.43 3.54 -11.86
N LEU A 396 -1.56 4.22 -11.62
CA LEU A 396 -1.99 4.61 -10.28
C LEU A 396 -2.40 3.38 -9.43
N ALA A 397 -3.09 2.42 -10.03
CA ALA A 397 -3.44 1.15 -9.35
C ALA A 397 -2.19 0.37 -8.91
N ASN A 398 -1.17 0.26 -9.77
CA ASN A 398 0.12 -0.35 -9.43
C ASN A 398 0.85 0.45 -8.34
N THR A 399 0.92 1.78 -8.47
CA THR A 399 1.54 2.70 -7.49
C THR A 399 0.92 2.53 -6.10
N ARG A 400 -0.41 2.39 -6.05
CA ARG A 400 -1.17 2.15 -4.82
C ARG A 400 -0.87 0.77 -4.23
N ALA A 401 -0.90 -0.29 -5.03
CA ALA A 401 -0.57 -1.65 -4.58
C ALA A 401 0.88 -1.77 -4.08
N ASP A 402 1.80 -1.05 -4.71
CA ASP A 402 3.21 -0.96 -4.34
C ASP A 402 3.38 -0.34 -2.94
N LEU A 403 2.68 0.75 -2.64
CA LEU A 403 2.65 1.38 -1.32
C LEU A 403 2.05 0.46 -0.24
N VAL A 404 0.99 -0.29 -0.56
CA VAL A 404 0.40 -1.28 0.37
C VAL A 404 1.39 -2.39 0.70
N VAL A 405 2.18 -2.87 -0.27
CA VAL A 405 3.22 -3.90 -0.03
C VAL A 405 4.38 -3.37 0.83
N GLU A 406 4.78 -2.10 0.66
CA GLU A 406 5.78 -1.49 1.54
C GLU A 406 5.20 -1.26 2.95
N LEU A 407 3.93 -0.89 3.08
CA LEU A 407 3.24 -0.83 4.38
C LEU A 407 3.11 -2.22 5.05
N GLU A 408 2.81 -3.30 4.31
CA GLU A 408 2.87 -4.69 4.83
C GLU A 408 4.24 -5.03 5.41
N TYR A 409 5.33 -4.50 4.81
CA TYR A 409 6.69 -4.70 5.26
C TYR A 409 7.07 -3.81 6.47
N LEU A 410 6.78 -2.51 6.40
CA LEU A 410 7.26 -1.51 7.36
C LEU A 410 6.44 -1.49 8.67
N VAL A 411 5.10 -1.60 8.59
CA VAL A 411 4.22 -1.52 9.78
C VAL A 411 4.64 -2.49 10.90
N PRO A 412 5.02 -3.76 10.63
CA PRO A 412 5.47 -4.69 11.66
C PRO A 412 6.91 -4.50 12.17
N ARG A 413 7.67 -3.56 11.60
CA ARG A 413 9.11 -3.31 11.87
C ARG A 413 9.38 -2.04 12.66
N VAL A 414 8.51 -1.04 12.59
CA VAL A 414 8.56 0.20 13.39
C VAL A 414 9.01 -0.07 14.84
N GLY A 415 10.09 0.56 15.27
CA GLY A 415 10.73 0.35 16.57
C GLY A 415 11.49 -0.99 16.68
N ASP A 416 12.20 -1.38 15.62
CA ASP A 416 13.22 -2.45 15.59
C ASP A 416 14.59 -1.78 15.30
N PRO A 417 15.43 -1.48 16.32
CA PRO A 417 16.63 -0.61 16.21
C PRO A 417 17.81 -1.16 15.39
N THR A 418 17.55 -1.90 14.32
CA THR A 418 18.51 -2.72 13.58
C THR A 418 18.56 -2.40 12.08
N GLU A 419 17.90 -1.33 11.63
CA GLU A 419 18.04 -0.82 10.25
C GLU A 419 18.95 0.41 10.16
N ASP A 420 19.03 1.25 11.20
CA ASP A 420 19.77 2.54 11.17
C ASP A 420 21.30 2.42 11.34
N ARG A 421 21.88 1.30 10.89
CA ARG A 421 23.33 1.14 10.68
C ARG A 421 23.58 0.33 9.42
N ARG A 422 23.93 1.04 8.34
CA ARG A 422 24.52 0.43 7.15
C ARG A 422 25.80 -0.34 7.52
N LEU A 423 25.93 -1.55 6.97
CA LEU A 423 27.21 -2.21 6.71
C LEU A 423 28.17 -2.44 7.91
N ASP A 424 27.73 -3.01 9.03
CA ASP A 424 28.60 -4.00 9.72
C ASP A 424 27.88 -4.99 10.67
N ARG A 425 28.66 -5.93 11.20
CA ARG A 425 28.28 -7.22 11.83
C ARG A 425 27.46 -7.15 13.14
N HIS A 426 26.70 -8.23 13.33
CA HIS A 426 26.30 -8.83 14.62
C HIS A 426 25.21 -8.09 15.47
N PRO A 427 24.49 -8.80 16.38
CA PRO A 427 23.03 -8.79 16.22
C PRO A 427 22.16 -8.41 17.44
N ALA A 428 20.91 -8.01 17.15
CA ALA A 428 19.78 -7.95 18.10
C ALA A 428 18.62 -8.90 17.70
N THR A 429 17.52 -8.87 18.46
CA THR A 429 16.53 -9.97 18.58
C THR A 429 15.21 -9.72 17.81
N PRO A 430 14.55 -10.73 17.19
CA PRO A 430 13.54 -10.49 16.14
C PRO A 430 12.07 -10.82 16.53
N GLY A 431 11.12 -10.54 15.62
CA GLY A 431 9.95 -11.42 15.44
C GLY A 431 8.53 -10.83 15.42
N LYS A 432 8.34 -9.51 15.64
CA LYS A 432 7.00 -8.90 15.88
C LYS A 432 5.95 -9.21 14.79
N SER A 433 6.32 -9.29 13.51
CA SER A 433 5.39 -9.55 12.40
C SER A 433 4.64 -10.89 12.46
N ARG A 434 5.20 -11.95 13.07
CA ARG A 434 4.64 -13.32 12.99
C ARG A 434 3.99 -13.82 14.29
N VAL A 435 4.20 -13.10 15.39
CA VAL A 435 3.34 -13.18 16.59
C VAL A 435 1.91 -12.75 16.27
N PHE A 436 1.75 -11.94 15.22
CA PHE A 436 0.64 -11.03 15.04
C PHE A 436 -0.71 -11.66 14.68
N THR A 437 -0.83 -12.38 13.55
CA THR A 437 -2.11 -13.00 13.14
C THR A 437 -2.66 -13.94 14.22
N ARG A 438 -1.75 -14.58 14.97
CA ARG A 438 -2.07 -15.42 16.13
C ARG A 438 -2.56 -14.61 17.34
N ARG A 439 -2.13 -13.37 17.52
CA ARG A 439 -2.59 -12.45 18.58
C ARG A 439 -3.90 -11.74 18.19
N MET A 440 -4.12 -11.41 16.92
CA MET A 440 -5.45 -11.04 16.39
C MET A 440 -6.48 -12.13 16.69
N LEU A 441 -6.15 -13.39 16.39
CA LEU A 441 -7.08 -14.53 16.47
C LEU A 441 -7.20 -15.15 17.88
N GLY A 442 -6.24 -14.92 18.78
CA GLY A 442 -6.18 -15.53 20.11
C GLY A 442 -5.93 -14.60 21.29
N GLY A 443 -5.77 -13.29 21.06
CA GLY A 443 -5.67 -12.28 22.12
C GLY A 443 -7.04 -11.88 22.70
N PRO A 444 -7.09 -11.41 23.96
CA PRO A 444 -8.30 -10.77 24.49
C PRO A 444 -8.54 -9.44 23.76
N GLY A 445 -9.75 -9.22 23.23
CA GLY A 445 -10.18 -7.91 22.72
C GLY A 445 -10.84 -7.88 21.33
N VAL A 446 -10.61 -8.86 20.45
CA VAL A 446 -11.19 -8.84 19.08
C VAL A 446 -12.48 -9.70 19.00
N PRO A 447 -13.65 -9.13 18.64
CA PRO A 447 -14.89 -9.88 18.46
C PRO A 447 -14.80 -10.96 17.37
N ALA A 448 -15.48 -12.09 17.57
CA ALA A 448 -15.47 -13.21 16.62
C ALA A 448 -15.93 -12.86 15.19
N PRO A 449 -16.97 -12.02 14.96
CA PRO A 449 -17.36 -11.63 13.60
C PRO A 449 -16.26 -10.88 12.84
N ALA A 450 -15.56 -9.96 13.50
CA ALA A 450 -14.45 -9.21 12.91
C ALA A 450 -13.28 -10.13 12.52
N ARG A 451 -12.94 -11.10 13.38
CA ARG A 451 -11.94 -12.15 13.06
C ARG A 451 -12.31 -12.96 11.82
N GLN A 452 -13.59 -13.25 11.65
CA GLN A 452 -14.09 -14.03 10.52
C GLN A 452 -14.12 -13.21 9.22
N LEU A 453 -14.49 -11.93 9.29
CA LEU A 453 -14.44 -10.99 8.16
C LEU A 453 -12.99 -10.73 7.68
N ILE A 454 -12.06 -10.49 8.61
CA ILE A 454 -10.62 -10.34 8.26
C ILE A 454 -10.11 -11.62 7.57
N LYS A 455 -10.51 -12.80 8.08
CA LYS A 455 -10.15 -14.10 7.48
C LYS A 455 -10.78 -14.35 6.11
N SER A 456 -11.99 -13.86 5.81
CA SER A 456 -12.60 -14.01 4.48
C SER A 456 -12.00 -13.02 3.48
N SER A 457 -11.87 -11.74 3.84
CA SER A 457 -11.28 -10.70 2.98
C SER A 457 -9.84 -11.01 2.61
N ALA A 458 -8.99 -11.43 3.56
CA ALA A 458 -7.61 -11.79 3.27
C ALA A 458 -7.49 -13.03 2.35
N LYS A 459 -8.45 -13.98 2.43
CA LYS A 459 -8.52 -15.12 1.50
C LYS A 459 -9.01 -14.72 0.11
N ALA A 460 -9.90 -13.73 0.01
CA ALA A 460 -10.34 -13.18 -1.27
C ALA A 460 -9.20 -12.42 -1.97
N VAL A 461 -8.53 -11.49 -1.26
CA VAL A 461 -7.35 -10.77 -1.76
C VAL A 461 -6.22 -11.73 -2.13
N GLY A 462 -5.96 -12.73 -1.29
CA GLY A 462 -4.97 -13.77 -1.56
C GLY A 462 -5.23 -14.51 -2.87
N ARG A 463 -6.49 -14.88 -3.14
CA ARG A 463 -6.92 -15.54 -4.40
C ARG A 463 -6.77 -14.61 -5.61
N ALA A 464 -7.27 -13.38 -5.52
CA ALA A 464 -7.16 -12.39 -6.60
C ALA A 464 -5.69 -12.08 -6.98
N THR A 465 -4.77 -12.20 -6.02
CA THR A 465 -3.33 -11.97 -6.21
C THR A 465 -2.50 -13.25 -6.37
N ALA A 466 -3.11 -14.43 -6.52
CA ALA A 466 -2.42 -15.72 -6.52
C ALA A 466 -1.34 -15.85 -7.62
N SER A 467 -1.62 -15.37 -8.83
CA SER A 467 -0.68 -15.32 -9.96
C SER A 467 0.57 -14.48 -9.67
N HIS A 468 0.48 -13.53 -8.74
CA HIS A 468 1.55 -12.63 -8.31
C HIS A 468 2.26 -13.11 -7.04
N ARG A 469 1.87 -14.25 -6.47
CA ARG A 469 2.49 -14.86 -5.27
C ARG A 469 3.55 -15.89 -5.64
N VAL A 470 4.35 -16.25 -4.64
CA VAL A 470 5.37 -17.30 -4.73
C VAL A 470 4.81 -18.64 -4.26
N LEU A 471 5.49 -19.73 -4.64
CA LEU A 471 5.39 -21.02 -3.95
C LEU A 471 6.42 -21.06 -2.81
N PRO A 472 6.24 -21.92 -1.79
CA PRO A 472 7.31 -22.20 -0.84
C PRO A 472 8.47 -22.93 -1.51
N ASN A 473 9.68 -22.72 -1.00
CA ASN A 473 10.92 -23.39 -1.42
C ASN A 473 11.54 -24.22 -0.28
N THR A 474 10.82 -24.36 0.84
CA THR A 474 11.26 -25.11 2.01
C THR A 474 10.07 -25.74 2.72
N TYR A 475 10.16 -27.03 3.07
CA TYR A 475 9.06 -27.83 3.60
C TYR A 475 9.43 -28.56 4.89
N ILE A 476 8.80 -28.21 6.02
CA ILE A 476 8.82 -29.02 7.25
C ILE A 476 7.71 -30.07 7.16
N VAL A 477 8.02 -31.22 6.57
CA VAL A 477 7.03 -32.25 6.17
C VAL A 477 6.54 -33.13 7.33
N GLY A 478 7.28 -33.19 8.43
CA GLY A 478 6.96 -34.02 9.59
C GLY A 478 8.15 -34.14 10.54
N GLY A 479 8.14 -35.07 11.49
CA GLY A 479 7.01 -35.94 11.86
C GLY A 479 5.95 -35.22 12.71
N GLN A 480 4.72 -35.72 12.67
CA GLN A 480 3.69 -35.30 13.63
C GLN A 480 4.15 -35.66 15.05
N ARG A 481 3.99 -34.72 15.99
CA ARG A 481 4.51 -34.77 17.38
C ARG A 481 6.03 -34.59 17.55
N CYS A 482 6.82 -34.57 16.48
CA CYS A 482 8.28 -34.36 16.52
C CYS A 482 8.67 -32.87 16.44
N GLY A 483 8.26 -32.03 17.40
CA GLY A 483 8.76 -30.65 17.54
C GLY A 483 8.50 -29.63 16.39
N THR A 484 7.89 -30.03 15.26
CA THR A 484 7.77 -29.22 14.02
C THR A 484 7.14 -27.82 14.17
N THR A 485 6.34 -27.60 15.22
CA THR A 485 5.78 -26.27 15.54
C THR A 485 6.78 -25.38 16.29
N SER A 486 7.66 -25.95 17.11
CA SER A 486 8.78 -25.25 17.71
C SER A 486 9.80 -24.86 16.64
N LEU A 487 10.25 -25.81 15.80
CA LEU A 487 11.20 -25.49 14.71
C LEU A 487 10.68 -24.40 13.78
N PHE A 488 9.41 -24.46 13.36
CA PHE A 488 8.81 -23.40 12.55
C PHE A 488 8.88 -22.04 13.28
N ARG A 489 8.59 -21.96 14.59
CA ARG A 489 8.75 -20.71 15.37
C ARG A 489 10.20 -20.26 15.55
N TYR A 490 11.17 -21.18 15.50
CA TYR A 490 12.58 -20.85 15.62
C TYR A 490 13.12 -20.29 14.30
N LEU A 491 12.98 -21.02 13.19
CA LEU A 491 13.42 -20.56 11.87
C LEU A 491 12.78 -19.23 11.47
N THR A 492 11.50 -19.04 11.79
CA THR A 492 10.72 -17.86 11.38
C THR A 492 10.97 -16.61 12.25
N GLN A 493 11.94 -16.65 13.18
CA GLN A 493 12.58 -15.46 13.75
C GLN A 493 13.64 -14.86 12.81
N ASN A 494 14.20 -15.64 11.87
CA ASN A 494 15.16 -15.12 10.89
C ASN A 494 14.47 -14.20 9.88
N ARG A 495 15.06 -13.02 9.62
CA ARG A 495 14.53 -12.03 8.64
C ARG A 495 14.48 -12.56 7.20
N SER A 496 15.23 -13.61 6.90
CA SER A 496 15.28 -14.31 5.61
C SER A 496 14.30 -15.49 5.50
N VAL A 497 13.44 -15.69 6.50
CA VAL A 497 12.50 -16.82 6.57
C VAL A 497 11.06 -16.32 6.69
N THR A 498 10.32 -16.42 5.59
CA THR A 498 8.88 -16.12 5.49
C THR A 498 8.04 -17.41 5.50
N GLY A 499 6.77 -17.36 5.12
CA GLY A 499 5.84 -18.51 5.11
C GLY A 499 4.40 -18.05 4.96
N PRO A 500 3.41 -18.90 5.30
CA PRO A 500 2.00 -18.55 5.15
C PRO A 500 1.60 -17.27 5.91
N THR A 501 0.86 -16.40 5.23
CA THR A 501 0.40 -15.08 5.72
C THR A 501 -0.64 -15.20 6.84
N LEU A 502 -1.52 -16.22 6.76
CA LEU A 502 -2.64 -16.41 7.67
C LEU A 502 -2.34 -17.41 8.80
N GLU A 503 -2.12 -18.69 8.47
CA GLU A 503 -2.05 -19.78 9.46
C GLU A 503 -0.98 -20.82 9.07
N LYS A 504 -0.31 -21.42 10.07
CA LYS A 504 0.71 -22.47 9.85
C LYS A 504 0.03 -23.79 9.48
N GLY A 505 0.51 -24.39 8.41
CA GLY A 505 0.01 -25.65 7.87
C GLY A 505 -1.10 -25.36 6.87
N VAL A 506 -0.75 -25.25 5.59
CA VAL A 506 -1.74 -24.93 4.54
C VAL A 506 -2.57 -26.17 4.22
N HIS A 507 -2.03 -27.36 4.49
CA HIS A 507 -2.70 -28.64 4.26
C HIS A 507 -3.21 -28.77 2.82
N TYR A 508 -2.37 -28.30 1.88
CA TYR A 508 -2.61 -28.39 0.45
C TYR A 508 -2.49 -29.84 -0.05
N TYR A 509 -1.29 -30.42 0.00
CA TYR A 509 -1.01 -31.72 -0.63
C TYR A 509 -1.71 -32.93 0.00
N ASP A 510 -2.27 -32.80 1.21
CA ASP A 510 -3.13 -33.80 1.86
C ASP A 510 -4.62 -33.53 1.60
N THR A 511 -5.20 -32.50 2.22
CA THR A 511 -6.66 -32.35 2.35
C THR A 511 -7.29 -31.26 1.48
N ASN A 512 -6.48 -30.50 0.73
CA ASN A 512 -6.95 -29.40 -0.11
C ASN A 512 -6.35 -29.42 -1.53
N TYR A 513 -5.86 -30.58 -1.99
CA TYR A 513 -5.08 -30.68 -3.22
C TYR A 513 -5.91 -30.29 -4.46
N GLU A 514 -7.16 -30.75 -4.49
CA GLU A 514 -8.18 -30.43 -5.52
C GLU A 514 -8.52 -28.92 -5.63
N ARG A 515 -8.04 -28.07 -4.71
CA ARG A 515 -8.21 -26.61 -4.82
C ARG A 515 -7.22 -25.95 -5.77
N GLY A 516 -6.23 -26.69 -6.27
CA GLY A 516 -5.27 -26.23 -7.27
C GLY A 516 -4.17 -25.29 -6.76
N ALA A 517 -3.14 -25.12 -7.58
CA ALA A 517 -1.91 -24.41 -7.20
C ALA A 517 -2.12 -22.91 -6.93
N ASP A 518 -3.15 -22.27 -7.48
CA ASP A 518 -3.43 -20.85 -7.21
C ASP A 518 -4.18 -20.63 -5.89
N TRP A 519 -5.03 -21.57 -5.47
CA TRP A 519 -5.49 -21.58 -4.08
C TRP A 519 -4.30 -21.72 -3.13
N TYR A 520 -3.35 -22.61 -3.44
CA TYR A 520 -2.15 -22.79 -2.63
C TYR A 520 -1.29 -21.52 -2.56
N ARG A 521 -0.95 -20.91 -3.71
CA ARG A 521 -0.20 -19.63 -3.80
C ARG A 521 -0.87 -18.49 -3.02
N SER A 522 -2.20 -18.47 -2.90
CA SER A 522 -2.92 -17.44 -2.14
C SER A 522 -2.47 -17.29 -0.68
N HIS A 523 -1.88 -18.34 -0.09
CA HIS A 523 -1.39 -18.34 1.28
C HIS A 523 -0.01 -17.70 1.47
N PHE A 524 0.78 -17.46 0.42
CA PHE A 524 2.19 -17.04 0.51
C PHE A 524 2.40 -15.57 0.11
N PRO A 525 3.56 -14.96 0.39
CA PRO A 525 3.83 -13.56 0.02
C PRO A 525 3.82 -13.29 -1.50
N THR A 526 3.72 -12.03 -1.90
CA THR A 526 3.87 -11.64 -3.30
C THR A 526 5.32 -11.79 -3.76
N ARG A 527 5.53 -12.00 -5.07
CA ARG A 527 6.85 -11.96 -5.72
C ARG A 527 7.54 -10.61 -5.47
N ARG A 528 6.76 -9.52 -5.39
CA ARG A 528 7.26 -8.19 -4.99
C ARG A 528 7.80 -8.20 -3.55
N ALA A 529 7.00 -8.64 -2.57
CA ALA A 529 7.42 -8.69 -1.17
C ALA A 529 8.69 -9.55 -0.96
N VAL A 530 8.84 -10.65 -1.69
CA VAL A 530 10.07 -11.47 -1.69
C VAL A 530 11.28 -10.72 -2.27
N ARG A 531 11.11 -10.02 -3.40
CA ARG A 531 12.20 -9.19 -3.99
C ARG A 531 12.60 -8.01 -3.12
N LEU A 532 11.65 -7.34 -2.47
CA LEU A 532 11.90 -6.28 -1.48
C LEU A 532 12.65 -6.84 -0.28
N ALA A 533 12.18 -7.95 0.31
CA ALA A 533 12.89 -8.61 1.40
C ALA A 533 14.30 -9.06 1.00
N LYS A 534 14.54 -9.45 -0.26
CA LYS A 534 15.90 -9.68 -0.79
C LYS A 534 16.72 -8.38 -0.90
N ARG A 535 16.17 -7.28 -1.43
CA ARG A 535 16.85 -5.95 -1.51
C ARG A 535 17.28 -5.47 -0.12
N TYR A 536 16.42 -5.58 0.89
CA TYR A 536 16.71 -5.12 2.25
C TYR A 536 17.60 -6.09 3.06
N ASN A 537 17.40 -7.42 2.97
CA ASN A 537 18.20 -8.39 3.73
C ASN A 537 19.55 -8.75 3.07
N GLY A 538 19.76 -8.40 1.79
CA GLY A 538 20.93 -8.78 1.01
C GLY A 538 20.99 -10.27 0.58
N VAL A 539 19.98 -11.07 0.92
CA VAL A 539 19.96 -12.54 0.71
C VAL A 539 18.60 -13.06 0.25
N GLU A 540 18.62 -14.22 -0.42
CA GLU A 540 17.40 -14.93 -0.83
C GLU A 540 16.51 -15.32 0.36
N GLN A 541 15.22 -15.45 0.07
CA GLN A 541 14.21 -15.74 1.09
C GLN A 541 13.80 -17.21 1.08
N SER A 542 13.92 -17.87 2.23
CA SER A 542 13.29 -19.17 2.48
C SER A 542 11.80 -18.93 2.78
N VAL A 543 10.94 -19.48 1.93
CA VAL A 543 9.48 -19.42 2.04
C VAL A 543 9.03 -20.79 2.57
N VAL A 544 8.74 -20.87 3.87
CA VAL A 544 8.58 -22.15 4.57
C VAL A 544 7.11 -22.56 4.73
N GLU A 545 6.73 -23.74 4.25
CA GLU A 545 5.54 -24.47 4.72
C GLU A 545 5.91 -25.47 5.85
N ALA A 546 4.96 -25.78 6.73
CA ALA A 546 5.13 -26.78 7.79
C ALA A 546 3.83 -27.54 8.11
N SER A 547 3.61 -28.67 7.43
CA SER A 547 2.39 -29.49 7.43
C SER A 547 2.73 -30.95 7.81
N PRO A 548 2.73 -31.34 9.11
CA PRO A 548 3.47 -32.52 9.60
C PRO A 548 2.95 -33.91 9.21
N TYR A 549 1.91 -34.00 8.37
CA TYR A 549 1.37 -35.24 7.80
C TYR A 549 2.11 -35.62 6.50
N TYR A 550 2.77 -34.66 5.84
CA TYR A 550 3.40 -34.83 4.53
C TYR A 550 4.50 -35.90 4.52
N LEU A 551 5.17 -36.12 5.65
CA LEU A 551 6.17 -37.20 5.80
C LEU A 551 5.56 -38.60 5.61
N PHE A 552 4.39 -38.84 6.20
CA PHE A 552 3.77 -40.17 6.24
C PHE A 552 2.97 -40.49 4.99
N HIS A 553 2.24 -39.51 4.43
CA HIS A 553 1.37 -39.72 3.28
C HIS A 553 2.14 -40.15 2.02
N PRO A 554 1.87 -41.33 1.44
CA PRO A 554 2.74 -41.94 0.41
C PRO A 554 2.91 -41.10 -0.85
N PHE A 555 1.85 -40.41 -1.31
CA PHE A 555 1.85 -39.65 -2.57
C PHE A 555 2.31 -38.19 -2.45
N ILE A 556 2.49 -37.64 -1.25
CA ILE A 556 2.87 -36.22 -1.07
C ILE A 556 4.31 -35.89 -1.50
N PRO A 557 5.34 -36.75 -1.32
CA PRO A 557 6.68 -36.50 -1.84
C PRO A 557 6.68 -36.16 -3.33
N ALA A 558 5.92 -36.90 -4.15
CA ALA A 558 5.77 -36.66 -5.57
C ALA A 558 5.04 -35.32 -5.84
N ARG A 559 3.86 -35.11 -5.23
CA ARG A 559 3.07 -33.88 -5.42
C ARG A 559 3.86 -32.59 -5.08
N ILE A 560 4.77 -32.64 -4.10
CA ILE A 560 5.68 -31.52 -3.77
C ILE A 560 6.74 -31.36 -4.87
N HIS A 561 7.38 -32.45 -5.29
CA HIS A 561 8.41 -32.45 -6.33
C HIS A 561 7.86 -31.91 -7.68
N ASP A 562 6.66 -32.35 -8.08
CA ASP A 562 6.01 -31.95 -9.33
C ASP A 562 5.75 -30.44 -9.45
N LEU A 563 5.58 -29.75 -8.31
CA LEU A 563 5.32 -28.30 -8.26
C LEU A 563 6.57 -27.49 -7.87
N THR A 564 7.53 -28.10 -7.18
CA THR A 564 8.71 -27.45 -6.57
C THR A 564 9.90 -28.44 -6.45
N PRO A 565 10.55 -28.85 -7.55
CA PRO A 565 11.57 -29.91 -7.52
C PRO A 565 12.83 -29.52 -6.73
N ASP A 566 13.26 -28.26 -6.80
CA ASP A 566 14.45 -27.74 -6.11
C ASP A 566 14.26 -27.46 -4.60
N ALA A 567 13.12 -27.85 -4.02
CA ALA A 567 12.76 -27.47 -2.65
C ALA A 567 13.58 -28.19 -1.57
N ARG A 568 13.86 -27.48 -0.48
CA ARG A 568 14.57 -28.04 0.69
C ARG A 568 13.59 -28.69 1.67
N VAL A 569 13.79 -29.97 1.96
CA VAL A 569 12.93 -30.77 2.85
C VAL A 569 13.57 -30.88 4.24
N LEU A 570 12.77 -30.66 5.27
CA LEU A 570 13.13 -30.76 6.68
C LEU A 570 12.27 -31.83 7.35
N VAL A 571 12.93 -32.88 7.85
CA VAL A 571 12.31 -34.01 8.56
C VAL A 571 12.75 -33.99 10.02
N LEU A 572 11.79 -33.97 10.94
CA LEU A 572 12.04 -34.08 12.38
C LEU A 572 11.65 -35.47 12.88
N VAL A 573 12.62 -36.20 13.42
CA VAL A 573 12.42 -37.50 14.05
C VAL A 573 12.45 -37.36 15.58
N ARG A 574 11.82 -38.31 16.27
CA ARG A 574 11.80 -38.49 17.73
C ARG A 574 11.60 -39.99 17.98
N ASP A 575 12.10 -40.53 19.08
CA ASP A 575 11.72 -41.87 19.60
C ASP A 575 10.29 -42.26 19.16
N PRO A 576 10.15 -43.26 18.27
CA PRO A 576 8.88 -43.55 17.64
C PRO A 576 7.84 -44.09 18.63
N VAL A 577 8.25 -44.67 19.76
CA VAL A 577 7.37 -45.16 20.84
C VAL A 577 6.73 -43.98 21.58
N GLY A 578 7.53 -43.05 22.08
CA GLY A 578 7.07 -41.81 22.72
C GLY A 578 6.35 -40.86 21.75
N ARG A 579 6.66 -40.91 20.45
CA ARG A 579 5.87 -40.23 19.42
C ARG A 579 4.49 -40.89 19.25
N ALA A 580 4.39 -42.22 19.18
CA ALA A 580 3.13 -42.95 19.04
C ALA A 580 2.18 -42.65 20.21
N LEU A 581 2.66 -42.79 21.46
CA LEU A 581 1.89 -42.43 22.66
C LEU A 581 1.46 -40.95 22.65
N SER A 582 2.33 -40.04 22.19
CA SER A 582 2.00 -38.62 22.05
C SER A 582 1.04 -38.32 20.89
N HIS A 583 0.90 -39.21 19.90
CA HIS A 583 -0.08 -39.11 18.81
C HIS A 583 -1.46 -39.52 19.31
N HIS A 584 -1.58 -40.71 19.92
CA HIS A 584 -2.81 -41.19 20.57
C HIS A 584 -3.38 -40.17 21.56
N ASN A 585 -2.56 -39.70 22.51
CA ASN A 585 -2.93 -38.64 23.47
C ASN A 585 -3.29 -37.28 22.82
N HIS A 586 -2.97 -37.07 21.53
CA HIS A 586 -3.39 -35.90 20.79
C HIS A 586 -4.78 -36.07 20.18
N GLU A 587 -5.04 -37.22 19.57
CA GLU A 587 -6.28 -37.51 18.84
C GLU A 587 -7.43 -37.84 19.82
N VAL A 588 -7.16 -38.51 20.95
CA VAL A 588 -8.11 -38.64 22.07
C VAL A 588 -8.55 -37.25 22.56
N LYS A 589 -7.61 -36.31 22.77
CA LYS A 589 -7.94 -34.92 23.16
C LYS A 589 -8.70 -34.14 22.07
N ARG A 590 -8.77 -34.64 20.83
CA ARG A 590 -9.55 -34.04 19.73
C ARG A 590 -10.91 -34.73 19.52
N GLY A 591 -11.20 -35.81 20.25
CA GLY A 591 -12.40 -36.64 20.04
C GLY A 591 -12.32 -37.54 18.80
N PHE A 592 -11.12 -37.79 18.28
CA PHE A 592 -10.89 -38.62 17.10
C PHE A 592 -10.47 -40.07 17.44
N GLU A 593 -10.15 -40.33 18.71
CA GLU A 593 -9.88 -41.67 19.26
C GLU A 593 -10.60 -41.83 20.60
N ASN A 594 -11.14 -43.02 20.85
CA ASN A 594 -11.85 -43.37 22.09
C ASN A 594 -11.28 -44.63 22.76
N LEU A 595 -10.43 -45.41 22.10
CA LEU A 595 -9.74 -46.56 22.69
C LEU A 595 -8.57 -46.09 23.57
N ASP A 596 -8.15 -46.93 24.53
CA ASP A 596 -6.86 -46.76 25.19
C ASP A 596 -5.69 -47.01 24.22
N PHE A 597 -4.44 -46.80 24.68
CA PHE A 597 -3.28 -46.88 23.80
C PHE A 597 -2.99 -48.30 23.29
N GLY A 598 -3.26 -49.36 24.06
CA GLY A 598 -3.04 -50.74 23.62
C GLY A 598 -4.05 -51.13 22.54
N ALA A 599 -5.34 -51.01 22.86
CA ALA A 599 -6.42 -51.34 21.93
C ALA A 599 -6.39 -50.46 20.66
N ALA A 600 -5.92 -49.21 20.75
CA ALA A 600 -5.74 -48.35 19.58
C ALA A 600 -4.61 -48.80 18.64
N ILE A 601 -3.56 -49.45 19.17
CA ILE A 601 -2.46 -50.04 18.39
C ILE A 601 -2.92 -51.35 17.74
N GLU A 602 -3.60 -52.22 18.49
CA GLU A 602 -4.17 -53.47 17.97
C GLU A 602 -5.17 -53.23 16.83
N ALA A 603 -6.02 -52.21 16.95
CA ALA A 603 -6.99 -51.84 15.92
C ALA A 603 -6.37 -51.16 14.67
N GLU A 604 -5.09 -50.75 14.70
CA GLU A 604 -4.48 -49.96 13.61
C GLU A 604 -4.42 -50.73 12.29
N SER A 605 -4.01 -52.01 12.30
CA SER A 605 -3.87 -52.80 11.06
C SER A 605 -5.19 -52.96 10.30
N ASP A 606 -6.30 -53.04 11.03
CA ASP A 606 -7.63 -53.23 10.45
C ASP A 606 -8.25 -51.91 10.01
N ARG A 607 -8.08 -50.85 10.80
CA ARG A 607 -8.47 -49.47 10.42
C ARG A 607 -7.73 -48.97 9.17
N MET A 608 -6.49 -49.40 8.96
CA MET A 608 -5.63 -48.97 7.85
C MET A 608 -5.78 -49.82 6.57
N ARG A 609 -6.53 -50.93 6.63
CA ARG A 609 -6.58 -51.95 5.56
C ARG A 609 -7.21 -51.39 4.27
N GLY A 610 -6.44 -51.36 3.18
CA GLY A 610 -6.87 -50.86 1.86
C GLY A 610 -6.90 -49.32 1.72
N GLU A 611 -6.73 -48.57 2.80
CA GLU A 611 -6.84 -47.10 2.78
C GLU A 611 -5.74 -46.43 1.92
N ILE A 612 -4.57 -47.08 1.77
CA ILE A 612 -3.50 -46.62 0.88
C ILE A 612 -3.86 -46.82 -0.59
N ASP A 613 -4.49 -47.94 -0.95
CA ASP A 613 -4.92 -48.23 -2.31
C ASP A 613 -6.02 -47.27 -2.74
N ARG A 614 -6.93 -46.92 -1.82
CA ARG A 614 -7.95 -45.89 -2.02
C ARG A 614 -7.34 -44.50 -2.19
N LEU A 615 -6.34 -44.12 -1.37
CA LEU A 615 -5.56 -42.89 -1.55
C LEU A 615 -4.78 -42.83 -2.88
N ALA A 616 -4.57 -43.97 -3.55
CA ALA A 616 -3.94 -44.07 -4.87
C ALA A 616 -4.95 -43.98 -6.03
N SER A 617 -6.15 -44.54 -5.85
CA SER A 617 -7.12 -44.82 -6.92
C SER A 617 -8.37 -43.93 -6.91
N GLU A 618 -8.68 -43.26 -5.80
CA GLU A 618 -9.80 -42.33 -5.66
C GLU A 618 -9.27 -40.87 -5.60
N PRO A 619 -9.35 -40.08 -6.69
CA PRO A 619 -9.02 -38.65 -6.66
C PRO A 619 -9.82 -37.88 -5.62
N GLY A 620 -9.20 -36.91 -4.94
CA GLY A 620 -9.82 -36.18 -3.83
C GLY A 620 -10.10 -36.98 -2.55
N TYR A 621 -9.83 -38.30 -2.48
CA TYR A 621 -10.09 -39.09 -1.28
C TYR A 621 -9.18 -38.68 -0.11
N VAL A 622 -9.78 -38.59 1.08
CA VAL A 622 -9.09 -38.29 2.34
C VAL A 622 -9.41 -39.40 3.35
N SER A 623 -8.46 -40.32 3.53
CA SER A 623 -8.57 -41.36 4.55
C SER A 623 -8.48 -40.78 5.97
N TYR A 624 -9.57 -40.92 6.72
CA TYR A 624 -9.64 -40.54 8.12
C TYR A 624 -8.76 -41.44 9.00
N ALA A 625 -8.78 -42.76 8.78
CA ALA A 625 -7.96 -43.71 9.52
C ALA A 625 -6.46 -43.46 9.27
N HIS A 626 -6.05 -43.32 8.00
CA HIS A 626 -4.67 -42.99 7.64
C HIS A 626 -4.26 -41.63 8.23
N GLN A 627 -5.16 -40.65 8.38
CA GLN A 627 -4.85 -39.36 8.99
C GLN A 627 -4.75 -39.38 10.52
N HIS A 628 -5.61 -40.13 11.22
CA HIS A 628 -5.77 -40.04 12.69
C HIS A 628 -5.33 -41.29 13.47
N HIS A 629 -5.48 -42.49 12.92
CA HIS A 629 -5.30 -43.76 13.65
C HIS A 629 -3.97 -44.48 13.36
N SER A 630 -3.12 -43.90 12.53
CA SER A 630 -1.78 -44.43 12.24
C SER A 630 -0.77 -44.06 13.34
N TYR A 631 -0.76 -44.82 14.43
CA TYR A 631 0.14 -44.62 15.58
C TYR A 631 1.49 -45.32 15.37
N VAL A 632 1.51 -46.58 14.95
CA VAL A 632 2.69 -47.38 14.60
C VAL A 632 3.25 -46.94 13.25
N GLY A 633 2.43 -46.89 12.19
CA GLY A 633 2.90 -46.65 10.83
C GLY A 633 3.70 -45.35 10.68
N ARG A 634 3.31 -44.29 11.41
CA ARG A 634 4.02 -42.99 11.45
C ARG A 634 5.41 -43.07 12.12
N GLY A 635 5.69 -44.11 12.89
CA GLY A 635 6.99 -44.35 13.53
C GLY A 635 8.00 -45.06 12.62
N GLN A 636 7.54 -45.71 11.54
CA GLN A 636 8.42 -46.34 10.56
C GLN A 636 9.03 -45.28 9.64
N TYR A 637 10.02 -44.53 10.14
CA TYR A 637 10.55 -43.35 9.45
C TYR A 637 11.37 -43.68 8.20
N ALA A 638 11.97 -44.87 8.11
CA ALA A 638 12.91 -45.19 7.03
C ALA A 638 12.26 -45.08 5.64
N GLU A 639 11.16 -45.80 5.41
CA GLU A 639 10.39 -45.69 4.16
C GLU A 639 9.84 -44.28 3.92
N GLN A 640 9.45 -43.57 4.98
CA GLN A 640 8.97 -42.20 4.85
C GLN A 640 10.07 -41.26 4.30
N ILE A 641 11.30 -41.38 4.80
CA ILE A 641 12.45 -40.56 4.40
C ILE A 641 13.00 -41.00 3.04
N ARG A 642 13.11 -42.32 2.77
CA ARG A 642 13.55 -42.88 1.49
C ARG A 642 12.77 -42.31 0.30
N ARG A 643 11.46 -42.09 0.45
CA ARG A 643 10.61 -41.46 -0.59
C ARG A 643 10.97 -40.00 -0.88
N TYR A 644 11.45 -39.24 0.10
CA TYR A 644 11.96 -37.88 -0.12
C TYR A 644 13.38 -37.89 -0.66
N ASP A 645 14.28 -38.71 -0.10
CA ASP A 645 15.66 -38.84 -0.57
C ASP A 645 15.72 -39.26 -2.05
N LYS A 646 14.81 -40.14 -2.51
CA LYS A 646 14.71 -40.58 -3.90
C LYS A 646 14.31 -39.48 -4.89
N LEU A 647 13.54 -38.47 -4.46
CA LEU A 647 13.01 -37.42 -5.34
C LEU A 647 13.85 -36.14 -5.29
N PHE A 648 14.20 -35.67 -4.09
CA PHE A 648 14.93 -34.42 -3.91
C PHE A 648 16.45 -34.62 -3.85
N GLY A 649 16.91 -35.85 -3.57
CA GLY A 649 18.30 -36.17 -3.25
C GLY A 649 18.65 -35.83 -1.80
N GLN A 650 19.53 -36.63 -1.18
CA GLN A 650 19.90 -36.49 0.24
C GLN A 650 20.43 -35.09 0.60
N GLN A 651 21.11 -34.42 -0.34
CA GLN A 651 21.60 -33.04 -0.20
C GLN A 651 20.49 -31.99 -0.02
N ASN A 652 19.26 -32.31 -0.40
CA ASN A 652 18.07 -31.47 -0.26
C ASN A 652 17.12 -31.96 0.85
N VAL A 653 17.45 -33.04 1.57
CA VAL A 653 16.64 -33.62 2.65
C VAL A 653 17.45 -33.68 3.96
N LYS A 654 17.16 -32.78 4.89
CA LYS A 654 17.80 -32.77 6.22
C LYS A 654 16.91 -33.45 7.25
N VAL A 655 17.39 -34.56 7.79
CA VAL A 655 16.85 -35.21 8.99
C VAL A 655 17.41 -34.51 10.23
N VAL A 656 16.58 -34.32 11.26
CA VAL A 656 16.89 -33.59 12.49
C VAL A 656 16.24 -34.34 13.67
N ARG A 657 16.97 -34.61 14.75
CA ARG A 657 16.35 -35.19 15.95
C ARG A 657 15.66 -34.11 16.78
N THR A 658 14.52 -34.45 17.37
CA THR A 658 13.79 -33.56 18.28
C THR A 658 14.59 -33.35 19.56
N GLN A 659 15.33 -34.38 19.99
CA GLN A 659 16.22 -34.41 21.13
C GLN A 659 17.35 -33.36 20.99
N ASP A 660 18.00 -33.26 19.82
CA ASP A 660 18.99 -32.22 19.55
C ASP A 660 18.38 -30.82 19.69
N LEU A 661 17.17 -30.63 19.16
CA LEU A 661 16.40 -29.38 19.23
C LEU A 661 15.87 -29.05 20.64
N GLU A 662 15.91 -30.00 21.57
CA GLU A 662 15.52 -29.83 22.98
C GLU A 662 16.73 -29.59 23.88
N VAL A 663 17.91 -30.16 23.55
CA VAL A 663 19.17 -30.03 24.30
C VAL A 663 19.99 -28.80 23.86
N ASP A 664 20.23 -28.64 22.55
CA ASP A 664 20.89 -27.46 21.98
C ASP A 664 20.10 -26.94 20.76
N PRO A 665 18.95 -26.27 20.99
CA PRO A 665 18.19 -25.64 19.93
C PRO A 665 18.99 -24.62 19.13
N ARG A 666 20.09 -24.05 19.67
CA ARG A 666 20.90 -23.07 18.96
C ARG A 666 21.73 -23.74 17.86
N THR A 667 22.53 -24.75 18.21
CA THR A 667 23.38 -25.45 17.26
C THR A 667 22.55 -26.23 16.24
N THR A 668 21.45 -26.87 16.65
CA THR A 668 20.53 -27.56 15.73
C THR A 668 19.92 -26.59 14.72
N VAL A 669 19.44 -25.42 15.16
CA VAL A 669 18.84 -24.45 14.23
C VAL A 669 19.89 -23.80 13.33
N ASP A 670 21.06 -23.42 13.83
CA ASP A 670 22.14 -22.90 12.97
C ASP A 670 22.61 -23.96 11.93
N SER A 671 22.59 -25.26 12.27
CA SER A 671 22.81 -26.36 11.32
C SER A 671 21.71 -26.46 10.24
N ILE A 672 20.48 -26.06 10.55
CA ILE A 672 19.37 -25.98 9.56
C ILE A 672 19.52 -24.72 8.70
N LEU A 673 19.88 -23.55 9.27
CA LEU A 673 20.10 -22.31 8.52
C LEU A 673 21.20 -22.47 7.46
N ARG A 674 22.32 -23.12 7.81
CA ARG A 674 23.40 -23.45 6.85
C ARG A 674 22.91 -24.35 5.71
N PHE A 675 22.11 -25.38 6.00
CA PHE A 675 21.53 -26.28 4.98
C PHE A 675 20.53 -25.57 4.06
N LEU A 676 19.82 -24.56 4.57
CA LEU A 676 18.93 -23.70 3.78
C LEU A 676 19.66 -22.57 3.04
N GLY A 677 20.99 -22.44 3.19
CA GLY A 677 21.80 -21.40 2.52
C GLY A 677 21.56 -19.97 3.04
N ILE A 678 20.97 -19.81 4.23
CA ILE A 678 20.57 -18.50 4.79
C ILE A 678 21.46 -18.09 5.98
N PRO A 679 21.61 -16.77 6.25
CA PRO A 679 22.45 -16.28 7.34
C PRO A 679 22.08 -16.86 8.71
N LEU A 680 23.10 -17.11 9.55
CA LEU A 680 22.91 -17.53 10.93
C LEU A 680 22.12 -16.47 11.72
N MET A 681 21.31 -16.92 12.67
CA MET A 681 20.46 -15.99 13.41
C MET A 681 21.23 -15.17 14.45
N GLY A 682 20.62 -14.04 14.80
CA GLY A 682 21.13 -13.11 15.81
C GLY A 682 21.01 -13.62 17.25
N LYS A 683 20.56 -12.76 18.17
CA LYS A 683 19.96 -13.23 19.42
C LYS A 683 18.62 -13.91 19.05
N VAL A 684 18.29 -15.03 19.69
CA VAL A 684 17.10 -15.85 19.40
C VAL A 684 16.45 -16.28 20.70
N SER A 685 15.13 -16.34 20.74
CA SER A 685 14.41 -16.95 21.86
C SER A 685 14.02 -18.38 21.52
N PHE A 686 14.44 -19.32 22.36
CA PHE A 686 14.07 -20.74 22.32
C PHE A 686 13.20 -21.10 23.53
N PRO A 687 11.95 -20.59 23.63
CA PRO A 687 11.09 -20.87 24.76
C PRO A 687 10.69 -22.35 24.79
N HIS A 688 11.12 -23.08 25.83
CA HIS A 688 10.69 -24.46 26.05
C HIS A 688 9.16 -24.51 26.21
N TYR A 689 8.49 -25.21 25.28
CA TYR A 689 7.05 -25.45 25.36
C TYR A 689 6.83 -26.78 26.07
N ASN A 690 6.67 -26.73 27.40
CA ASN A 690 6.61 -27.85 28.34
C ASN A 690 6.26 -29.20 27.72
N ALA A 691 7.23 -30.12 27.73
CA ALA A 691 6.96 -31.54 27.56
C ALA A 691 5.90 -31.96 28.61
N ARG A 692 4.85 -32.65 28.17
CA ARG A 692 3.87 -33.22 29.10
C ARG A 692 4.50 -34.42 29.79
N GLN A 693 4.25 -34.57 31.09
CA GLN A 693 4.31 -35.88 31.70
C GLN A 693 3.28 -36.78 31.01
N TYR A 694 3.72 -37.95 30.57
CA TYR A 694 2.87 -38.99 29.99
C TYR A 694 2.56 -40.02 31.08
N SER A 695 1.42 -40.69 30.99
CA SER A 695 1.14 -41.89 31.79
C SER A 695 2.18 -42.97 31.51
N SER A 696 2.49 -43.78 32.52
CA SER A 696 3.38 -44.94 32.39
C SER A 696 2.81 -45.93 31.38
N MET A 697 3.54 -46.18 30.29
CA MET A 697 3.24 -47.25 29.34
C MET A 697 3.55 -48.60 29.97
N ASP A 698 2.79 -49.63 29.62
CA ASP A 698 3.12 -51.02 29.98
C ASP A 698 4.53 -51.40 29.44
N PRO A 699 5.41 -52.02 30.26
CA PRO A 699 6.75 -52.39 29.82
C PRO A 699 6.80 -53.40 28.67
N GLY A 700 5.84 -54.33 28.59
CA GLY A 700 5.75 -55.32 27.51
C GLY A 700 5.38 -54.68 26.18
N LEU A 701 4.31 -53.88 26.16
CA LEU A 701 3.92 -53.10 24.98
C LEU A 701 5.04 -52.12 24.56
N LYS A 702 5.75 -51.52 25.53
CA LYS A 702 6.92 -50.68 25.22
C LYS A 702 8.02 -51.47 24.51
N GLN A 703 8.34 -52.68 24.96
CA GLN A 703 9.34 -53.53 24.31
C GLN A 703 8.89 -53.95 22.91
N GLN A 704 7.67 -54.47 22.78
CA GLN A 704 7.07 -54.85 21.49
C GLN A 704 7.14 -53.72 20.45
N LEU A 705 6.80 -52.48 20.86
CA LEU A 705 6.93 -51.30 19.98
C LEU A 705 8.41 -50.94 19.71
N THR A 706 9.30 -51.09 20.70
CA THR A 706 10.74 -50.83 20.54
C THR A 706 11.36 -51.74 19.48
N ASP A 707 11.00 -53.03 19.50
CA ASP A 707 11.41 -54.06 18.55
C ASP A 707 10.79 -53.82 17.16
N THR A 708 9.49 -53.47 17.11
CA THR A 708 8.77 -53.13 15.87
C THR A 708 9.43 -52.00 15.08
N PHE A 709 10.10 -51.05 15.75
CA PHE A 709 10.82 -49.96 15.09
C PHE A 709 12.31 -50.23 14.83
N ALA A 710 12.87 -51.35 15.26
CA ALA A 710 14.31 -51.60 15.25
C ALA A 710 14.98 -51.43 13.88
N GLU A 711 14.39 -51.99 12.80
CA GLU A 711 14.94 -51.86 11.44
C GLU A 711 14.88 -50.41 10.92
N SER A 712 13.73 -49.72 11.08
CA SER A 712 13.62 -48.30 10.72
C SER A 712 14.65 -47.46 11.47
N ASP A 713 14.86 -47.75 12.75
CA ASP A 713 15.68 -46.93 13.61
C ASP A 713 17.18 -47.18 13.41
N ALA A 714 17.59 -48.40 13.06
CA ALA A 714 18.94 -48.67 12.58
C ALA A 714 19.23 -47.90 11.27
N TRP A 715 18.29 -47.88 10.32
CA TRP A 715 18.45 -47.11 9.08
C TRP A 715 18.45 -45.59 9.32
N VAL A 716 17.67 -45.08 10.29
CA VAL A 716 17.70 -43.66 10.68
C VAL A 716 19.01 -43.28 11.37
N ALA A 717 19.62 -44.19 12.14
CA ALA A 717 20.94 -43.98 12.73
C ALA A 717 22.03 -43.85 11.66
N ASP A 718 22.10 -44.79 10.72
CA ASP A 718 22.98 -44.75 9.53
C ASP A 718 22.78 -43.46 8.71
N ARG A 719 21.52 -43.12 8.38
CA ARG A 719 21.15 -41.91 7.63
C ARG A 719 21.50 -40.59 8.35
N LEU A 720 21.79 -40.65 9.66
CA LEU A 720 22.25 -39.54 10.49
C LEU A 720 23.76 -39.58 10.80
N GLY A 721 24.46 -40.69 10.51
CA GLY A 721 25.85 -40.92 10.90
C GLY A 721 26.03 -41.15 12.40
N LEU A 722 25.23 -42.04 12.99
CA LEU A 722 25.23 -42.40 14.41
C LEU A 722 25.39 -43.91 14.59
N ASP A 723 26.34 -44.35 15.43
CA ASP A 723 26.81 -45.74 15.40
C ASP A 723 25.87 -46.79 16.01
N GLU A 724 25.14 -46.49 17.11
CA GLU A 724 24.32 -47.51 17.81
C GLU A 724 22.89 -47.06 18.19
N LEU A 725 22.70 -45.86 18.77
CA LEU A 725 21.37 -45.38 19.19
C LEU A 725 21.16 -43.89 18.88
N TRP A 726 20.15 -43.59 18.05
CA TRP A 726 19.73 -42.22 17.76
C TRP A 726 18.63 -41.69 18.69
N ARG A 727 17.93 -42.59 19.41
CA ARG A 727 16.69 -42.37 20.18
C ARG A 727 16.93 -41.62 21.49
#